data_AF-A0A1X6ZHW7-F1
#
_entry.id   AF-A0A1X6ZHW7-F1
#
_cell.length_a   1.000
_cell.length_b   1.000
_cell.length_c   1.000
_cell.angle_alpha   90.00
_cell.angle_beta   90.00
_cell.angle_gamma   90.00
#
_symmetry.space_group_name_H-M   'P 1'
#
loop_
_entity.id
_entity.type
_entity.pdbx_description
1 polymer ?
#
loop_
_entity_poly.entity_id
_entity_poly.type
_entity_poly.pdbx_seq_one_letter_code
_entity_poly.pdbx_strand_id
1 'polypeptide(L)'
;MKDEHAATQGACPFRGTRIGGAVGSEPQLDHWWPNRLKVELLHQDPAEANALGHHFDYEEAFSKIDYEALKQDLFDLMNSSVEWWPSDYGNYGPQMIRMAWHSAGTYRIADGRGGAGQGMQRFAPINSWWDNGNTDKSRRLLWPIKQKYGAGISWSDLMVLAGNVALENMGFKTFGFGAGRVDAWEADRATYWGPEGWNGKRPNEAPSGPLEGHPNQMVTRDLRWEGEPDADHYDLENPLAASHQSLIYVDPEGPRGNGDPIESARDIRETFARMAMNDEETVALIAGGHAFGKSHGAVPADKIGPAPEGAPIKAMGLGWQNPEGTGFAQYTMTNGIEGSWTPEPTKWDNAYLENLFKFEWEQTESPAGAIQWKPKDPNAPRTPDAHVDGQMNELMMMTSDIALKEDPAYREICEKFLADFDYFSDAFARAWYKLTHRDMGPKVRYMGPEVADEDLPWQDPIPALDHEVVDASDIAALKARCLDTGLGAPALISAAWASASNYRDSDKRGGANGARIRLWPQNGWDVNRPAELSKVLDALEGIQAEFNAAQSGGKKISMADLIVLAGCAGVEHAAREAGIDVTVPFVPGRMDTTQDWTDETFEWLRPVADGFRNYVHPQVRFHTSPEAIFLDRAALLKLSAPEWTALAGGLKVLDQNWDGGKHGLFTDRPGVLTNDFFRVLTSMDYVWQPQDDSEMLYDLNDRGTGETKYTATRCDLVFGANAQLRQVAEVYAADDGHARLVHDFVAVWHKVMMLDRFDVKAERDKVMSIC
;
A
#
# COMPACT_ATOMS: atom_id res chain seq x y z
N MET A 1 19.43 -55.62 36.84
CA MET A 1 19.61 -54.28 37.45
C MET A 1 19.38 -53.31 36.31
N LYS A 2 18.17 -52.78 36.04
CA LYS A 2 17.29 -51.95 36.87
C LYS A 2 18.09 -50.92 37.67
N ASP A 3 18.50 -49.86 36.97
CA ASP A 3 18.84 -48.60 37.64
C ASP A 3 17.57 -47.77 37.75
N GLU A 4 17.11 -47.65 38.99
CA GLU A 4 16.00 -46.85 39.44
C GLU A 4 16.28 -45.37 39.16
N HIS A 5 15.58 -44.76 38.21
CA HIS A 5 15.43 -43.32 38.19
C HIS A 5 14.49 -42.92 39.33
N ALA A 6 15.06 -42.72 40.52
CA ALA A 6 14.42 -41.98 41.59
C ALA A 6 14.19 -40.54 41.09
N ALA A 7 12.94 -40.21 40.78
CA ALA A 7 12.54 -38.83 40.52
C ALA A 7 12.71 -38.04 41.82
N THR A 8 13.82 -37.30 41.93
CA THR A 8 14.02 -36.33 43.01
C THR A 8 13.06 -35.17 42.80
N GLN A 9 12.23 -34.89 43.82
CA GLN A 9 11.56 -33.59 43.92
C GLN A 9 12.63 -32.48 43.79
N GLY A 10 12.53 -31.67 42.73
CA GLY A 10 13.52 -30.65 42.40
C GLY A 10 14.36 -30.90 41.13
N ALA A 11 14.21 -32.04 40.44
CA ALA A 11 14.81 -32.22 39.11
C ALA A 11 14.06 -31.41 38.04
N CYS A 12 14.80 -30.87 37.05
CA CYS A 12 14.22 -30.18 35.90
C CYS A 12 13.17 -31.06 35.19
N PRO A 13 11.93 -30.57 34.96
CA PRO A 13 10.85 -31.38 34.39
C PRO A 13 11.10 -31.80 32.94
N PHE A 14 11.96 -31.08 32.22
CA PHE A 14 12.49 -31.48 30.92
C PHE A 14 13.47 -32.65 31.18
N ARG A 15 12.99 -33.90 31.11
CA ARG A 15 13.75 -35.14 31.39
C ARG A 15 14.88 -35.44 30.38
N GLY A 16 15.51 -34.41 29.80
CA GLY A 16 16.61 -34.46 28.84
C GLY A 16 17.44 -33.18 28.87
N THR A 17 18.64 -33.19 28.27
CA THR A 17 19.61 -32.09 28.32
C THR A 17 19.60 -31.18 27.09
N ARG A 18 18.64 -31.34 26.18
CA ARG A 18 18.59 -30.61 24.89
C ARG A 18 17.20 -30.05 24.64
N ILE A 19 17.14 -28.81 24.21
CA ILE A 19 15.93 -28.15 23.69
C ILE A 19 16.21 -27.90 22.20
N GLY A 20 15.42 -28.52 21.33
CA GLY A 20 15.63 -28.49 19.88
C GLY A 20 14.79 -27.46 19.13
N GLY A 21 13.92 -26.73 19.82
CA GLY A 21 13.06 -25.71 19.22
C GLY A 21 12.14 -25.05 20.24
N ALA A 22 11.43 -24.02 19.78
CA ALA A 22 10.42 -23.25 20.49
C ALA A 22 9.32 -22.81 19.50
N VAL A 23 8.38 -21.98 19.95
CA VAL A 23 7.41 -21.33 19.04
C VAL A 23 8.18 -20.61 17.94
N GLY A 24 7.83 -20.90 16.68
CA GLY A 24 8.49 -20.33 15.51
C GLY A 24 9.71 -21.10 15.00
N SER A 25 10.16 -22.17 15.67
CA SER A 25 11.20 -23.03 15.10
C SER A 25 10.70 -23.81 13.89
N GLU A 26 11.54 -23.93 12.88
CA GLU A 26 11.28 -24.75 11.69
C GLU A 26 11.28 -26.26 12.02
N PRO A 27 10.59 -27.09 11.23
CA PRO A 27 9.71 -26.71 10.12
C PRO A 27 8.35 -26.19 10.62
N GLN A 28 7.93 -25.04 10.11
CA GLN A 28 6.58 -24.48 10.32
C GLN A 28 5.61 -24.90 9.20
N LEU A 29 4.35 -24.46 9.31
CA LEU A 29 3.27 -24.80 8.37
C LEU A 29 3.64 -24.58 6.88
N ASP A 30 4.29 -23.45 6.58
CA ASP A 30 4.71 -23.10 5.20
C ASP A 30 5.84 -23.98 4.67
N HIS A 31 6.59 -24.69 5.52
CA HIS A 31 7.62 -25.63 5.09
C HIS A 31 6.99 -26.95 4.62
N TRP A 32 5.85 -27.34 5.21
CA TRP A 32 5.14 -28.56 4.84
C TRP A 32 4.24 -28.35 3.63
N TRP A 33 3.57 -27.19 3.54
CA TRP A 33 2.63 -26.87 2.48
C TRP A 33 2.87 -25.47 1.92
N PRO A 34 3.96 -25.24 1.17
CA PRO A 34 4.36 -23.91 0.71
C PRO A 34 3.36 -23.27 -0.25
N ASN A 35 2.59 -24.07 -0.99
CA ASN A 35 1.61 -23.62 -1.98
C ASN A 35 0.19 -23.50 -1.40
N ARG A 36 0.01 -23.62 -0.07
CA ARG A 36 -1.31 -23.44 0.55
C ARG A 36 -1.73 -21.97 0.45
N LEU A 37 -3.03 -21.73 0.37
CA LEU A 37 -3.57 -20.38 0.54
C LEU A 37 -3.42 -19.94 2.01
N LYS A 38 -2.80 -18.77 2.23
CA LYS A 38 -2.44 -18.23 3.55
C LYS A 38 -3.53 -17.32 4.10
N VAL A 39 -4.68 -17.90 4.41
CA VAL A 39 -5.89 -17.18 4.87
C VAL A 39 -5.64 -16.38 6.15
N GLU A 40 -4.70 -16.82 6.99
CA GLU A 40 -4.30 -16.10 8.20
C GLU A 40 -3.66 -14.72 7.94
N LEU A 41 -3.31 -14.38 6.69
CA LEU A 41 -2.86 -13.02 6.34
C LEU A 41 -3.98 -11.96 6.45
N LEU A 42 -5.25 -12.37 6.60
CA LEU A 42 -6.37 -11.45 6.88
C LEU A 42 -6.42 -10.96 8.33
N HIS A 43 -5.53 -11.44 9.20
CA HIS A 43 -5.50 -11.11 10.63
C HIS A 43 -4.20 -10.42 11.04
N GLN A 44 -3.63 -9.58 10.15
CA GLN A 44 -2.43 -8.79 10.42
C GLN A 44 -2.74 -7.51 11.21
N ASP A 45 -1.76 -7.07 12.00
CA ASP A 45 -1.87 -5.91 12.90
C ASP A 45 -3.16 -5.94 13.75
N PRO A 46 -3.45 -7.08 14.42
CA PRO A 46 -4.70 -7.25 15.12
C PRO A 46 -4.76 -6.31 16.34
N ALA A 47 -5.96 -6.10 16.89
CA ALA A 47 -6.15 -5.19 18.03
C ALA A 47 -5.28 -5.58 19.24
N GLU A 48 -4.95 -6.86 19.39
CA GLU A 48 -4.07 -7.40 20.43
C GLU A 48 -2.59 -7.01 20.28
N ALA A 49 -2.14 -6.71 19.05
CA ALA A 49 -0.77 -6.24 18.80
C ALA A 49 -0.59 -4.75 19.13
N ASN A 50 -1.68 -3.98 19.08
CA ASN A 50 -1.67 -2.55 19.34
C ASN A 50 -1.53 -2.22 20.83
N ALA A 51 -0.35 -1.75 21.23
CA ALA A 51 -0.05 -1.41 22.63
C ALA A 51 -0.82 -0.19 23.16
N LEU A 52 -1.42 0.64 22.31
CA LEU A 52 -2.27 1.77 22.71
C LEU A 52 -3.74 1.35 22.92
N GLY A 53 -4.12 0.18 22.42
CA GLY A 53 -5.46 -0.38 22.54
C GLY A 53 -6.49 0.23 21.57
N HIS A 54 -7.60 -0.47 21.36
CA HIS A 54 -8.63 -0.13 20.38
C HIS A 54 -9.46 1.13 20.71
N HIS A 55 -9.36 1.67 21.93
CA HIS A 55 -10.02 2.91 22.34
C HIS A 55 -9.14 4.15 22.15
N PHE A 56 -7.89 4.00 21.73
CA PHE A 56 -7.00 5.14 21.50
C PHE A 56 -7.40 5.90 20.23
N ASP A 57 -7.69 7.19 20.38
CA ASP A 57 -7.96 8.09 19.25
C ASP A 57 -6.71 8.92 18.95
N TYR A 58 -6.07 8.63 17.81
CA TYR A 58 -4.86 9.33 17.38
C TYR A 58 -5.12 10.80 17.04
N GLU A 59 -6.27 11.12 16.47
CA GLU A 59 -6.63 12.51 16.13
C GLU A 59 -6.76 13.36 17.39
N GLU A 60 -7.44 12.81 18.41
CA GLU A 60 -7.56 13.47 19.71
C GLU A 60 -6.19 13.62 20.39
N ALA A 61 -5.32 12.63 20.28
CA ALA A 61 -3.97 12.69 20.84
C ALA A 61 -3.07 13.72 20.13
N PHE A 62 -3.10 13.77 18.80
CA PHE A 62 -2.34 14.70 17.99
C PHE A 62 -2.80 16.15 18.19
N SER A 63 -4.11 16.39 18.28
CA SER A 63 -4.66 17.73 18.51
C SER A 63 -4.22 18.39 19.83
N LYS A 64 -3.68 17.62 20.77
CA LYS A 64 -3.14 18.09 22.05
C LYS A 64 -1.67 18.46 22.00
N ILE A 65 -0.97 18.18 20.89
CA ILE A 65 0.44 18.55 20.71
C ILE A 65 0.54 20.06 20.47
N ASP A 66 1.52 20.69 21.10
CA ASP A 66 2.03 21.99 20.66
C ASP A 66 2.85 21.78 19.38
N TYR A 67 2.19 21.97 18.23
CA TYR A 67 2.76 21.68 16.91
C TYR A 67 4.00 22.53 16.61
N GLU A 68 3.98 23.80 17.02
CA GLU A 68 5.12 24.71 16.84
C GLU A 68 6.31 24.27 17.69
N ALA A 69 6.08 23.84 18.93
CA ALA A 69 7.14 23.27 19.76
C ALA A 69 7.71 21.97 19.17
N LEU A 70 6.86 21.11 18.59
CA LEU A 70 7.30 19.90 17.89
C LEU A 70 8.18 20.24 16.68
N LYS A 71 7.76 21.18 15.84
CA LYS A 71 8.56 21.65 14.71
C LYS A 71 9.87 22.28 15.18
N GLN A 72 9.85 23.10 16.23
CA GLN A 72 11.07 23.71 16.77
C GLN A 72 12.07 22.66 17.27
N ASP A 73 11.62 21.61 17.97
CA ASP A 73 12.52 20.53 18.39
C ASP A 73 13.16 19.80 17.19
N LEU A 74 12.41 19.64 16.09
CA LEU A 74 12.94 19.08 14.85
C LEU A 74 13.95 20.01 14.19
N PHE A 75 13.67 21.33 14.16
CA PHE A 75 14.61 22.35 13.68
C PHE A 75 15.93 22.32 14.47
N ASP A 76 15.84 22.23 15.79
CA ASP A 76 17.00 22.16 16.68
C ASP A 76 17.78 20.85 16.49
N LEU A 77 17.07 19.73 16.30
CA LEU A 77 17.68 18.43 16.00
C LEU A 77 18.57 18.49 14.75
N MET A 78 18.12 19.18 13.69
CA MET A 78 18.89 19.24 12.43
C MET A 78 20.32 19.71 12.65
N ASN A 79 20.56 20.63 13.60
CA ASN A 79 21.87 21.24 13.84
C ASN A 79 22.55 20.71 15.13
N SER A 80 22.00 19.65 15.74
CA SER A 80 22.47 19.09 17.02
C SER A 80 23.22 17.77 16.83
N SER A 81 24.42 17.85 16.25
CA SER A 81 25.28 16.69 15.97
C SER A 81 25.56 15.84 17.22
N VAL A 82 25.53 14.51 17.08
CA VAL A 82 25.84 13.55 18.15
C VAL A 82 27.06 12.71 17.83
N GLU A 83 27.86 12.38 18.86
CA GLU A 83 29.16 11.71 18.68
C GLU A 83 29.06 10.31 18.04
N TRP A 84 27.96 9.58 18.27
CA TRP A 84 27.78 8.22 17.76
C TRP A 84 27.32 8.16 16.30
N TRP A 85 26.90 9.29 15.73
CA TRP A 85 26.55 9.44 14.32
C TRP A 85 26.66 10.91 13.90
N PRO A 86 27.86 11.48 13.77
CA PRO A 86 28.02 12.91 13.50
C PRO A 86 27.32 13.35 12.21
N SER A 87 26.63 14.48 12.26
CA SER A 87 25.99 15.07 11.07
C SER A 87 27.01 15.52 10.03
N ASP A 88 26.78 15.15 8.76
CA ASP A 88 27.52 15.73 7.65
C ASP A 88 27.28 17.25 7.61
N TYR A 89 28.34 18.03 7.38
CA TYR A 89 28.26 19.49 7.27
C TYR A 89 27.65 20.19 8.50
N GLY A 90 27.58 19.50 9.64
CA GLY A 90 26.91 19.99 10.84
C GLY A 90 25.38 19.99 10.77
N ASN A 91 24.77 19.36 9.75
CA ASN A 91 23.31 19.37 9.55
C ASN A 91 22.74 17.98 9.16
N TYR A 92 21.77 17.44 9.91
CA TYR A 92 21.09 16.17 9.59
C TYR A 92 19.98 16.29 8.54
N GLY A 93 19.66 17.49 8.09
CA GLY A 93 18.58 17.78 7.15
C GLY A 93 18.56 16.84 5.94
N PRO A 94 19.66 16.70 5.17
CA PRO A 94 19.67 15.80 4.02
C PRO A 94 19.40 14.33 4.38
N GLN A 95 19.90 13.87 5.53
CA GLN A 95 19.64 12.52 6.04
C GLN A 95 18.15 12.31 6.41
N MET A 96 17.48 13.34 6.92
CA MET A 96 16.04 13.31 7.24
C MET A 96 15.17 13.37 5.98
N ILE A 97 15.57 14.14 4.97
CA ILE A 97 14.92 14.14 3.65
C ILE A 97 14.98 12.74 3.05
N ARG A 98 16.17 12.11 3.01
CA ARG A 98 16.31 10.73 2.51
C ARG A 98 15.43 9.75 3.29
N MET A 99 15.39 9.82 4.61
CA MET A 99 14.56 8.92 5.41
C MET A 99 13.06 9.10 5.08
N ALA A 100 12.57 10.33 4.94
CA ALA A 100 11.19 10.60 4.56
C ALA A 100 10.88 10.16 3.13
N TRP A 101 11.78 10.45 2.18
CA TRP A 101 11.74 9.97 0.79
C TRP A 101 11.61 8.44 0.75
N HIS A 102 12.48 7.71 1.44
CA HIS A 102 12.48 6.24 1.48
C HIS A 102 11.26 5.67 2.23
N SER A 103 10.71 6.41 3.19
CA SER A 103 9.49 5.98 3.88
C SER A 103 8.32 6.00 2.91
N ALA A 104 8.16 7.07 2.13
CA ALA A 104 7.08 7.23 1.17
C ALA A 104 7.31 6.49 -0.16
N GLY A 105 8.55 6.37 -0.59
CA GLY A 105 8.95 5.85 -1.90
C GLY A 105 8.83 4.34 -2.06
N THR A 106 8.22 3.62 -1.13
CA THR A 106 7.88 2.20 -1.34
C THR A 106 6.49 2.01 -1.95
N TYR A 107 5.73 3.10 -2.11
CA TYR A 107 4.35 3.10 -2.61
C TYR A 107 4.24 2.56 -4.03
N ARG A 108 3.14 1.86 -4.35
CA ARG A 108 2.86 1.38 -5.71
C ARG A 108 1.41 1.62 -6.06
N ILE A 109 1.14 2.24 -7.20
CA ILE A 109 -0.22 2.58 -7.61
C ILE A 109 -1.06 1.35 -7.96
N ALA A 110 -0.44 0.25 -8.38
CA ALA A 110 -1.12 -0.97 -8.80
C ALA A 110 -2.00 -1.58 -7.68
N ASP A 111 -1.53 -1.56 -6.43
CA ASP A 111 -2.28 -2.11 -5.29
C ASP A 111 -2.34 -1.18 -4.07
N GLY A 112 -1.75 0.00 -4.17
CA GLY A 112 -1.72 1.03 -3.13
C GLY A 112 -0.86 0.66 -1.92
N ARG A 113 -0.13 -0.46 -1.97
CA ARG A 113 0.72 -0.92 -0.86
C ARG A 113 2.06 -0.18 -0.83
N GLY A 114 2.78 -0.34 0.28
CA GLY A 114 3.95 0.48 0.59
C GLY A 114 3.54 1.89 1.04
N GLY A 115 4.47 2.83 0.94
CA GLY A 115 4.24 4.21 1.35
C GLY A 115 4.55 4.47 2.83
N ALA A 116 4.36 5.72 3.23
CA ALA A 116 4.69 6.19 4.57
C ALA A 116 3.57 5.93 5.58
N GLY A 117 2.34 5.66 5.16
CA GLY A 117 1.08 5.75 5.89
C GLY A 117 0.96 4.93 7.18
N GLN A 118 1.85 3.94 7.38
CA GLN A 118 1.86 3.05 8.55
C GLN A 118 3.21 3.03 9.30
N GLY A 119 4.23 3.74 8.81
CA GLY A 119 5.55 3.76 9.42
C GLY A 119 6.34 2.46 9.26
N MET A 120 6.10 1.72 8.16
CA MET A 120 6.66 0.38 7.93
C MET A 120 8.19 0.33 7.79
N GLN A 121 8.85 1.48 7.55
CA GLN A 121 10.32 1.58 7.56
C GLN A 121 10.93 1.16 8.91
N ARG A 122 10.14 1.06 9.99
CA ARG A 122 10.57 0.57 11.30
C ARG A 122 10.63 -0.96 11.40
N PHE A 123 9.99 -1.68 10.49
CA PHE A 123 9.84 -3.14 10.56
C PHE A 123 10.53 -3.83 9.38
N ALA A 124 10.83 -5.11 9.56
CA ALA A 124 11.28 -5.97 8.47
C ALA A 124 10.21 -6.08 7.37
N PRO A 125 10.61 -6.30 6.09
CA PRO A 125 11.98 -6.31 5.61
C PRO A 125 12.54 -4.89 5.37
N ILE A 126 11.70 -3.87 5.35
CA ILE A 126 12.03 -2.49 4.90
C ILE A 126 13.13 -1.88 5.76
N ASN A 127 13.11 -2.11 7.08
CA ASN A 127 14.13 -1.59 8.01
C ASN A 127 15.57 -2.09 7.71
N SER A 128 15.70 -3.13 6.88
CA SER A 128 16.94 -3.84 6.58
C SER A 128 17.25 -3.96 5.09
N TRP A 129 16.44 -3.34 4.23
CA TRP A 129 16.79 -3.21 2.81
C TRP A 129 18.11 -2.45 2.65
N TRP A 130 18.92 -2.85 1.68
CA TRP A 130 20.20 -2.22 1.40
C TRP A 130 20.04 -0.71 1.15
N ASP A 131 19.03 -0.33 0.37
CA ASP A 131 18.77 1.07 0.06
C ASP A 131 18.30 1.88 1.27
N ASN A 132 17.84 1.21 2.33
CA ASN A 132 17.55 1.83 3.64
C ASN A 132 18.76 1.84 4.59
N GLY A 133 19.96 1.56 4.09
CA GLY A 133 21.21 1.65 4.83
C GLY A 133 21.29 2.94 5.65
N ASN A 134 21.62 2.80 6.94
CA ASN A 134 21.75 3.86 7.93
C ASN A 134 20.48 4.68 8.23
N THR A 135 19.31 4.36 7.68
CA THR A 135 18.04 4.99 8.10
C THR A 135 17.65 4.58 9.53
N ASP A 136 18.17 3.47 10.04
CA ASP A 136 18.10 3.08 11.46
C ASP A 136 18.72 4.15 12.37
N LYS A 137 19.81 4.80 11.92
CA LYS A 137 20.43 5.94 12.62
C LYS A 137 19.51 7.16 12.58
N SER A 138 18.91 7.47 11.42
CA SER A 138 17.95 8.58 11.27
C SER A 138 16.76 8.44 12.24
N ARG A 139 16.14 7.25 12.27
CA ARG A 139 15.03 6.96 13.18
C ARG A 139 15.47 7.00 14.65
N ARG A 140 16.70 6.57 14.96
CA ARG A 140 17.26 6.66 16.31
C ARG A 140 17.50 8.10 16.77
N LEU A 141 17.92 9.00 15.88
CA LEU A 141 18.06 10.43 16.16
C LEU A 141 16.72 11.09 16.49
N LEU A 142 15.61 10.62 15.91
CA LEU A 142 14.25 11.09 16.20
C LEU A 142 13.65 10.56 17.51
N TRP A 143 14.23 9.52 18.11
CA TRP A 143 13.67 8.90 19.32
C TRP A 143 13.44 9.88 20.48
N PRO A 144 14.36 10.81 20.84
CA PRO A 144 14.12 11.77 21.91
C PRO A 144 12.87 12.64 21.68
N ILE A 145 12.58 12.99 20.43
CA ILE A 145 11.37 13.74 20.06
C ILE A 145 10.14 12.84 20.20
N LYS A 146 10.17 11.62 19.64
CA LYS A 146 9.08 10.65 19.83
C LYS A 146 8.81 10.37 21.31
N GLN A 147 9.85 10.29 22.12
CA GLN A 147 9.76 10.08 23.57
C GLN A 147 9.10 11.28 24.26
N LYS A 148 9.43 12.51 23.87
CA LYS A 148 8.86 13.75 24.42
C LYS A 148 7.36 13.87 24.12
N TYR A 149 6.93 13.59 22.90
CA TYR A 149 5.54 13.75 22.46
C TYR A 149 4.68 12.49 22.58
N GLY A 150 5.30 11.34 22.88
CA GLY A 150 4.61 10.09 23.20
C GLY A 150 3.68 9.64 22.08
N ALA A 151 2.50 9.14 22.44
CA ALA A 151 1.49 8.65 21.49
C ALA A 151 0.81 9.77 20.67
N GLY A 152 1.01 11.05 21.03
CA GLY A 152 0.41 12.17 20.31
C GLY A 152 0.95 12.35 18.89
N ILE A 153 2.17 11.86 18.61
CA ILE A 153 2.74 11.84 17.26
C ILE A 153 3.11 10.40 16.91
N SER A 154 2.58 9.86 15.83
CA SER A 154 2.98 8.54 15.33
C SER A 154 4.40 8.60 14.78
N TRP A 155 5.10 7.48 14.75
CA TRP A 155 6.38 7.41 14.05
C TRP A 155 6.22 7.69 12.57
N SER A 156 5.12 7.22 11.99
CA SER A 156 4.75 7.49 10.61
C SER A 156 4.72 8.99 10.29
N ASP A 157 3.95 9.79 11.05
CA ASP A 157 3.90 11.24 10.87
C ASP A 157 5.22 11.92 11.23
N LEU A 158 5.92 11.46 12.29
CA LEU A 158 7.21 12.03 12.71
C LEU A 158 8.29 11.89 11.63
N MET A 159 8.37 10.73 10.96
CA MET A 159 9.37 10.51 9.91
C MET A 159 9.15 11.45 8.71
N VAL A 160 7.90 11.64 8.30
CA VAL A 160 7.55 12.56 7.20
C VAL A 160 7.77 14.01 7.62
N LEU A 161 7.28 14.40 8.80
CA LEU A 161 7.43 15.77 9.32
C LEU A 161 8.91 16.16 9.45
N ALA A 162 9.77 15.23 9.87
CA ALA A 162 11.21 15.47 9.94
C ALA A 162 11.82 15.80 8.57
N GLY A 163 11.37 15.16 7.49
CA GLY A 163 11.78 15.49 6.12
C GLY A 163 11.28 16.88 5.68
N ASN A 164 10.03 17.23 5.99
CA ASN A 164 9.48 18.57 5.71
C ASN A 164 10.25 19.66 6.47
N VAL A 165 10.48 19.48 7.77
CA VAL A 165 11.23 20.43 8.59
C VAL A 165 12.68 20.54 8.13
N ALA A 166 13.29 19.45 7.66
CA ALA A 166 14.64 19.48 7.09
C ALA A 166 14.72 20.36 5.84
N LEU A 167 13.75 20.24 4.93
CA LEU A 167 13.65 21.11 3.76
C LEU A 167 13.53 22.58 4.16
N GLU A 168 12.64 22.88 5.10
CA GLU A 168 12.44 24.24 5.63
C GLU A 168 13.70 24.80 6.32
N ASN A 169 14.40 23.96 7.08
CA ASN A 169 15.65 24.30 7.75
C ASN A 169 16.74 24.73 6.77
N MET A 170 16.75 24.14 5.57
CA MET A 170 17.73 24.42 4.52
C MET A 170 17.24 25.45 3.49
N GLY A 171 16.13 26.14 3.77
CA GLY A 171 15.65 27.27 2.97
C GLY A 171 14.66 26.94 1.87
N PHE A 172 14.14 25.70 1.82
CA PHE A 172 13.07 25.33 0.91
C PHE A 172 11.69 25.49 1.55
N LYS A 173 10.76 26.14 0.86
CA LYS A 173 9.37 26.26 1.33
C LYS A 173 8.55 25.07 0.86
N THR A 174 8.11 24.22 1.78
CA THR A 174 7.22 23.10 1.46
C THR A 174 5.81 23.57 1.09
N PHE A 175 5.04 22.73 0.40
CA PHE A 175 3.65 23.02 0.04
C PHE A 175 2.69 22.95 1.25
N GLY A 176 3.07 22.18 2.28
CA GLY A 176 2.29 21.93 3.48
C GLY A 176 2.63 20.58 4.11
N PHE A 177 1.93 20.23 5.19
CA PHE A 177 2.00 18.95 5.88
C PHE A 177 0.65 18.58 6.51
N GLY A 178 0.20 17.35 6.27
CA GLY A 178 -0.92 16.74 6.96
C GLY A 178 -0.47 15.52 7.78
N ALA A 179 -0.77 15.53 9.08
CA ALA A 179 -0.72 14.36 9.94
C ALA A 179 -1.98 13.50 9.80
N GLY A 180 -2.04 12.36 10.49
CA GLY A 180 -3.18 11.45 10.51
C GLY A 180 -2.83 10.00 10.18
N ARG A 181 -1.53 9.70 10.08
CA ARG A 181 -1.02 8.34 9.85
C ARG A 181 -0.97 7.59 11.18
N VAL A 182 -1.59 6.41 11.22
CA VAL A 182 -1.59 5.55 12.42
C VAL A 182 -0.47 4.54 12.31
N ASP A 183 0.33 4.40 13.36
CA ASP A 183 1.43 3.43 13.40
C ASP A 183 0.91 1.99 13.33
N ALA A 184 1.53 1.17 12.47
CA ALA A 184 1.46 -0.27 12.57
C ALA A 184 2.28 -0.79 13.77
N TRP A 185 1.87 -1.95 14.28
CA TRP A 185 2.51 -2.64 15.42
C TRP A 185 3.24 -3.92 15.04
N GLU A 186 2.96 -4.46 13.85
CA GLU A 186 3.60 -5.65 13.31
C GLU A 186 4.19 -5.39 11.92
N ALA A 187 5.13 -6.25 11.51
CA ALA A 187 5.64 -6.25 10.15
C ALA A 187 4.56 -6.71 9.15
N ASP A 188 4.54 -6.10 7.97
CA ASP A 188 3.68 -6.52 6.87
C ASP A 188 4.29 -7.77 6.23
N ARG A 189 3.54 -8.86 6.34
CA ARG A 189 3.91 -10.17 5.80
C ARG A 189 3.10 -10.55 4.57
N ALA A 190 2.22 -9.66 4.10
CA ALA A 190 1.33 -9.89 2.97
C ALA A 190 1.86 -9.23 1.68
N THR A 191 2.59 -8.11 1.75
CA THR A 191 3.04 -7.42 0.53
C THR A 191 4.02 -8.26 -0.29
N TYR A 192 3.70 -8.41 -1.58
CA TYR A 192 4.58 -8.99 -2.58
C TYR A 192 5.59 -7.96 -3.09
N TRP A 193 6.82 -8.03 -2.54
CA TRP A 193 7.95 -7.17 -2.89
C TRP A 193 8.79 -7.68 -4.07
N GLY A 194 8.50 -8.89 -4.57
CA GLY A 194 9.13 -9.46 -5.74
C GLY A 194 9.28 -10.98 -5.68
N PRO A 195 9.62 -11.59 -6.82
CA PRO A 195 9.85 -13.02 -6.94
C PRO A 195 11.18 -13.48 -6.33
N GLU A 196 12.08 -12.55 -5.99
CA GLU A 196 13.39 -12.82 -5.40
C GLU A 196 13.31 -13.06 -3.88
N GLY A 197 14.05 -14.05 -3.42
CA GLY A 197 14.59 -14.17 -2.08
C GLY A 197 16.10 -13.89 -2.12
N TRP A 198 16.85 -14.54 -1.23
CA TRP A 198 18.29 -14.30 -1.09
C TRP A 198 19.12 -14.75 -2.29
N ASN A 199 20.15 -13.96 -2.63
CA ASN A 199 21.09 -14.17 -3.73
C ASN A 199 20.39 -14.31 -5.11
N GLY A 200 19.29 -13.58 -5.32
CA GLY A 200 18.55 -13.57 -6.59
C GLY A 200 17.86 -14.89 -6.91
N LYS A 201 17.65 -15.75 -5.91
CA LYS A 201 16.94 -17.02 -6.05
C LYS A 201 15.51 -16.85 -5.62
N ARG A 202 14.59 -17.67 -6.14
CA ARG A 202 13.21 -17.69 -5.62
C ARG A 202 13.23 -18.09 -4.14
N PRO A 203 12.26 -17.66 -3.30
CA PRO A 203 12.26 -17.95 -1.86
C PRO A 203 12.40 -19.44 -1.51
N ASN A 204 11.89 -20.35 -2.33
CA ASN A 204 12.01 -21.80 -2.15
C ASN A 204 13.35 -22.40 -2.60
N GLU A 205 14.17 -21.64 -3.33
CA GLU A 205 15.50 -22.00 -3.81
C GLU A 205 16.62 -21.28 -3.04
N ALA A 206 16.26 -20.25 -2.28
CA ALA A 206 17.18 -19.45 -1.49
C ALA A 206 17.93 -20.32 -0.45
N PRO A 207 19.24 -20.11 -0.28
CA PRO A 207 20.02 -20.88 0.68
C PRO A 207 19.55 -20.61 2.12
N SER A 208 19.60 -21.65 2.95
CA SER A 208 19.48 -21.50 4.41
C SER A 208 20.84 -21.20 5.03
N GLY A 209 20.88 -20.33 6.04
CA GLY A 209 22.12 -19.96 6.71
C GLY A 209 22.11 -18.54 7.27
N PRO A 210 23.23 -18.07 7.86
CA PRO A 210 23.37 -16.68 8.26
C PRO A 210 23.36 -15.80 7.01
N LEU A 211 22.40 -14.88 6.95
CA LEU A 211 22.22 -13.93 5.86
C LEU A 211 22.38 -12.54 6.47
N GLU A 212 23.42 -11.85 6.03
CA GLU A 212 23.89 -10.63 6.67
C GLU A 212 23.20 -9.39 6.09
N GLY A 213 22.55 -9.51 4.93
CA GLY A 213 21.83 -8.39 4.32
C GLY A 213 22.69 -7.51 3.42
N HIS A 214 23.74 -8.10 2.81
CA HIS A 214 24.63 -7.40 1.88
C HIS A 214 23.99 -7.20 0.49
N PRO A 215 24.50 -6.25 -0.31
CA PRO A 215 23.95 -5.95 -1.64
C PRO A 215 23.89 -7.18 -2.54
N ASN A 216 24.98 -7.95 -2.59
CA ASN A 216 25.07 -9.18 -3.38
C ASN A 216 24.10 -10.29 -2.92
N GLN A 217 23.51 -10.16 -1.73
CA GLN A 217 22.52 -11.09 -1.18
C GLN A 217 21.08 -10.60 -1.36
N MET A 218 20.83 -9.30 -1.41
CA MET A 218 19.48 -8.71 -1.34
C MET A 218 19.08 -7.81 -2.51
N VAL A 219 20.04 -7.33 -3.30
CA VAL A 219 19.84 -6.39 -4.40
C VAL A 219 20.01 -7.14 -5.71
N THR A 220 18.89 -7.59 -6.27
CA THR A 220 18.85 -8.42 -7.49
C THR A 220 17.66 -8.07 -8.37
N ARG A 221 17.80 -8.26 -9.69
CA ARG A 221 16.82 -7.83 -10.71
C ARG A 221 16.27 -8.94 -11.59
N ASP A 222 16.99 -10.03 -11.77
CA ASP A 222 16.77 -10.88 -12.95
C ASP A 222 15.42 -11.62 -12.99
N LEU A 223 14.76 -11.84 -11.86
CA LEU A 223 13.50 -12.60 -11.83
C LEU A 223 12.26 -11.73 -12.11
N ARG A 224 12.35 -10.42 -11.94
CA ARG A 224 11.21 -9.50 -12.05
C ARG A 224 11.08 -8.79 -13.40
N TRP A 225 12.05 -8.97 -14.29
CA TRP A 225 12.04 -8.34 -15.63
C TRP A 225 11.95 -9.39 -16.73
N GLU A 226 11.11 -9.13 -17.72
CA GLU A 226 11.15 -9.80 -19.02
C GLU A 226 11.72 -8.85 -20.08
N GLY A 227 12.74 -9.30 -20.79
CA GLY A 227 13.44 -8.51 -21.81
C GLY A 227 14.65 -7.74 -21.28
N GLU A 228 15.24 -6.93 -22.15
CA GLU A 228 16.45 -6.13 -21.89
C GLU A 228 16.12 -4.64 -21.95
N PRO A 229 16.83 -3.76 -21.22
CA PRO A 229 16.50 -2.33 -21.17
C PRO A 229 16.46 -1.65 -22.54
N ASP A 230 17.25 -2.13 -23.50
CA ASP A 230 17.32 -1.60 -24.86
C ASP A 230 16.29 -2.24 -25.84
N ALA A 231 15.60 -3.30 -25.42
CA ALA A 231 14.68 -4.07 -26.25
C ALA A 231 13.29 -3.43 -26.40
N ASP A 232 12.56 -3.84 -27.46
CA ASP A 232 11.17 -3.41 -27.71
C ASP A 232 10.19 -3.89 -26.63
N HIS A 233 10.45 -5.08 -26.06
CA HIS A 233 9.71 -5.61 -24.93
C HIS A 233 10.63 -5.59 -23.71
N TYR A 234 10.28 -4.73 -22.76
CA TYR A 234 10.96 -4.56 -21.50
C TYR A 234 9.91 -4.34 -20.42
N ASP A 235 9.61 -5.40 -19.67
CA ASP A 235 8.45 -5.44 -18.78
C ASP A 235 8.86 -5.78 -17.35
N LEU A 236 8.56 -4.89 -16.41
CA LEU A 236 8.67 -5.14 -14.98
C LEU A 236 7.41 -5.86 -14.50
N GLU A 237 7.55 -6.96 -13.77
CA GLU A 237 6.43 -7.75 -13.26
C GLU A 237 5.49 -6.87 -12.41
N ASN A 238 4.21 -6.84 -12.74
CA ASN A 238 3.19 -6.22 -11.90
C ASN A 238 2.97 -7.05 -10.63
N PRO A 239 2.70 -6.45 -9.46
CA PRO A 239 2.53 -5.01 -9.19
C PRO A 239 3.82 -4.24 -8.80
N LEU A 240 5.02 -4.74 -9.08
CA LEU A 240 6.29 -4.16 -8.61
C LEU A 240 6.54 -2.77 -9.20
N ALA A 241 7.21 -1.91 -8.43
CA ALA A 241 7.55 -0.54 -8.83
C ALA A 241 9.03 -0.19 -8.59
N ALA A 242 9.86 -1.19 -8.30
CA ALA A 242 11.30 -1.04 -8.10
C ALA A 242 12.06 -1.96 -9.05
N SER A 243 13.15 -1.47 -9.64
CA SER A 243 13.91 -2.19 -10.65
C SER A 243 14.71 -3.36 -10.09
N HIS A 244 14.99 -3.37 -8.77
CA HIS A 244 15.64 -4.45 -8.04
C HIS A 244 14.96 -4.71 -6.70
N GLN A 245 15.17 -5.91 -6.15
CA GLN A 245 14.81 -6.22 -4.78
C GLN A 245 15.57 -5.30 -3.82
N SER A 246 14.92 -4.86 -2.74
CA SER A 246 15.54 -4.06 -1.67
C SER A 246 16.07 -2.68 -2.09
N LEU A 247 15.67 -2.18 -3.28
CA LEU A 247 15.79 -0.78 -3.68
C LEU A 247 14.44 -0.08 -3.57
N ILE A 248 14.46 1.24 -3.44
CA ILE A 248 13.26 2.07 -3.45
C ILE A 248 12.73 2.20 -4.90
N TYR A 249 13.56 2.69 -5.83
CA TYR A 249 13.17 2.85 -7.26
C TYR A 249 14.13 2.12 -8.20
N VAL A 250 15.33 2.68 -8.39
CA VAL A 250 16.29 2.24 -9.41
C VAL A 250 17.68 2.04 -8.82
N ASP A 251 18.54 1.34 -9.56
CA ASP A 251 19.96 1.22 -9.24
C ASP A 251 20.69 2.52 -9.62
N PRO A 252 21.35 3.22 -8.67
CA PRO A 252 22.05 4.48 -8.95
C PRO A 252 23.23 4.33 -9.91
N GLU A 253 23.76 3.11 -10.09
CA GLU A 253 24.86 2.81 -11.02
C GLU A 253 24.36 2.57 -12.46
N GLY A 254 23.04 2.51 -12.67
CA GLY A 254 22.39 2.14 -13.93
C GLY A 254 21.94 0.67 -13.95
N PRO A 255 21.13 0.23 -14.93
CA PRO A 255 20.64 -1.15 -14.98
C PRO A 255 21.77 -2.18 -14.95
N ARG A 256 21.76 -3.09 -13.94
CA ARG A 256 22.82 -4.08 -13.70
C ARG A 256 24.21 -3.45 -13.44
N GLY A 257 24.26 -2.22 -12.93
CA GLY A 257 25.49 -1.48 -12.72
C GLY A 257 26.27 -1.25 -14.02
N ASN A 258 25.60 -0.98 -15.14
CA ASN A 258 26.26 -0.81 -16.44
C ASN A 258 26.81 0.59 -16.71
N GLY A 259 26.43 1.60 -15.91
CA GLY A 259 26.81 2.98 -16.14
C GLY A 259 26.10 3.67 -17.31
N ASP A 260 25.02 3.10 -17.88
CA ASP A 260 24.32 3.68 -19.03
C ASP A 260 23.18 4.65 -18.59
N PRO A 261 23.29 5.96 -18.86
CA PRO A 261 22.27 6.92 -18.46
C PRO A 261 20.93 6.79 -19.21
N ILE A 262 20.94 6.35 -20.47
CA ILE A 262 19.72 6.21 -21.27
C ILE A 262 18.91 5.00 -20.80
N GLU A 263 19.58 3.89 -20.50
CA GLU A 263 18.90 2.74 -19.90
C GLU A 263 18.41 3.07 -18.48
N SER A 264 19.19 3.82 -17.70
CA SER A 264 18.75 4.32 -16.39
C SER A 264 17.51 5.21 -16.49
N ALA A 265 17.39 6.05 -17.52
CA ALA A 265 16.21 6.89 -17.72
C ALA A 265 14.93 6.06 -17.98
N ARG A 266 15.05 4.93 -18.68
CA ARG A 266 13.92 4.00 -18.90
C ARG A 266 13.44 3.39 -17.59
N ASP A 267 14.36 2.92 -16.76
CA ASP A 267 14.08 2.40 -15.41
C ASP A 267 13.43 3.46 -14.52
N ILE A 268 13.96 4.69 -14.53
CA ILE A 268 13.42 5.81 -13.75
C ILE A 268 11.97 6.06 -14.16
N ARG A 269 11.70 6.18 -15.46
CA ARG A 269 10.35 6.44 -15.98
C ARG A 269 9.36 5.37 -15.57
N GLU A 270 9.73 4.11 -15.76
CA GLU A 270 8.85 2.97 -15.45
C GLU A 270 8.54 2.89 -13.95
N THR A 271 9.57 2.97 -13.11
CA THR A 271 9.42 2.84 -11.66
C THR A 271 8.66 4.02 -11.06
N PHE A 272 8.97 5.27 -11.44
CA PHE A 272 8.25 6.45 -10.95
C PHE A 272 6.80 6.50 -11.42
N ALA A 273 6.50 6.10 -12.66
CA ALA A 273 5.12 5.99 -13.15
C ALA A 273 4.31 4.99 -12.30
N ARG A 274 4.89 3.84 -11.94
CA ARG A 274 4.28 2.87 -11.04
C ARG A 274 4.17 3.35 -9.59
N MET A 275 4.85 4.44 -9.23
CA MET A 275 4.70 5.15 -7.96
C MET A 275 3.85 6.43 -8.09
N ALA A 276 3.08 6.53 -9.19
CA ALA A 276 2.17 7.64 -9.48
C ALA A 276 2.84 8.99 -9.76
N MET A 277 4.10 9.02 -10.20
CA MET A 277 4.80 10.24 -10.58
C MET A 277 4.98 10.31 -12.09
N ASN A 278 4.62 11.44 -12.70
CA ASN A 278 4.90 11.72 -14.11
C ASN A 278 6.34 12.22 -14.32
N ASP A 279 6.73 12.50 -15.56
CA ASP A 279 8.09 12.94 -15.89
C ASP A 279 8.49 14.27 -15.19
N GLU A 280 7.58 15.26 -15.11
CA GLU A 280 7.87 16.54 -14.43
C GLU A 280 8.03 16.36 -12.92
N GLU A 281 7.14 15.59 -12.29
CA GLU A 281 7.23 15.23 -10.86
C GLU A 281 8.50 14.42 -10.56
N THR A 282 8.88 13.51 -11.46
CA THR A 282 10.09 12.68 -11.34
C THR A 282 11.35 13.54 -11.34
N VAL A 283 11.51 14.41 -12.35
CA VAL A 283 12.65 15.33 -12.40
C VAL A 283 12.65 16.27 -11.19
N ALA A 284 11.49 16.78 -10.80
CA ALA A 284 11.37 17.68 -9.66
C ALA A 284 11.82 17.01 -8.34
N LEU A 285 11.42 15.75 -8.11
CA LEU A 285 11.80 14.98 -6.92
C LEU A 285 13.29 14.64 -6.91
N ILE A 286 13.85 14.15 -8.02
CA ILE A 286 15.27 13.77 -8.08
C ILE A 286 16.15 15.01 -7.95
N ALA A 287 15.94 16.03 -8.78
CA ALA A 287 16.74 17.26 -8.73
C ALA A 287 16.55 18.01 -7.41
N GLY A 288 15.33 18.03 -6.87
CA GLY A 288 15.02 18.69 -5.61
C GLY A 288 15.62 17.99 -4.40
N GLY A 289 15.59 16.65 -4.38
CA GLY A 289 16.21 15.84 -3.33
C GLY A 289 17.74 15.91 -3.38
N HIS A 290 18.34 15.79 -4.57
CA HIS A 290 19.80 15.80 -4.77
C HIS A 290 20.41 17.22 -4.75
N ALA A 291 19.60 18.27 -4.55
CA ALA A 291 20.12 19.58 -4.16
C ALA A 291 20.78 19.56 -2.77
N PHE A 292 20.50 18.54 -1.95
CA PHE A 292 20.93 18.43 -0.57
C PHE A 292 21.84 17.24 -0.30
N GLY A 293 22.80 17.42 0.61
CA GLY A 293 23.60 16.36 1.22
C GLY A 293 24.61 15.72 0.28
N LYS A 294 24.85 14.42 0.54
CA LYS A 294 25.85 13.62 -0.15
C LYS A 294 25.49 12.14 -0.09
N SER A 295 26.16 11.34 -0.92
CA SER A 295 26.22 9.88 -0.77
C SER A 295 27.43 9.44 0.06
N HIS A 296 27.38 8.19 0.56
CA HIS A 296 28.44 7.60 1.39
C HIS A 296 28.90 6.23 0.84
N GLY A 297 30.18 6.18 0.50
CA GLY A 297 30.89 5.10 -0.18
C GLY A 297 32.36 5.04 0.22
N ALA A 298 32.68 5.42 1.47
CA ALA A 298 34.08 5.58 1.91
C ALA A 298 34.85 4.25 2.05
N VAL A 299 34.14 3.14 2.26
CA VAL A 299 34.75 1.81 2.43
C VAL A 299 33.99 0.73 1.64
N PRO A 300 34.67 -0.36 1.22
CA PRO A 300 34.01 -1.44 0.48
C PRO A 300 32.84 -2.08 1.24
N ALA A 301 31.80 -2.47 0.51
CA ALA A 301 30.57 -3.02 1.08
C ALA A 301 30.77 -4.33 1.86
N ASP A 302 31.83 -5.11 1.56
CA ASP A 302 32.16 -6.37 2.23
C ASP A 302 32.71 -6.19 3.65
N LYS A 303 33.03 -4.95 4.05
CA LYS A 303 33.46 -4.60 5.41
C LYS A 303 32.30 -4.35 6.36
N ILE A 304 31.12 -4.04 5.81
CA ILE A 304 29.98 -3.57 6.60
C ILE A 304 29.35 -4.74 7.35
N GLY A 305 29.02 -4.55 8.63
CA GLY A 305 28.33 -5.57 9.41
C GLY A 305 26.89 -5.80 8.93
N PRO A 306 26.19 -6.78 9.52
CA PRO A 306 24.85 -7.14 9.07
C PRO A 306 23.84 -6.00 9.15
N ALA A 307 22.83 -6.02 8.28
CA ALA A 307 21.63 -5.18 8.37
C ALA A 307 20.88 -5.40 9.71
N PRO A 308 19.99 -4.50 10.14
CA PRO A 308 19.37 -4.54 11.47
C PRO A 308 18.79 -5.89 11.91
N GLU A 309 18.05 -6.60 11.04
CA GLU A 309 17.49 -7.93 11.37
C GLU A 309 18.54 -9.05 11.45
N GLY A 310 19.71 -8.88 10.82
CA GLY A 310 20.84 -9.79 10.91
C GLY A 310 21.86 -9.40 11.99
N ALA A 311 21.71 -8.23 12.61
CA ALA A 311 22.68 -7.66 13.53
C ALA A 311 22.68 -8.37 14.90
N PRO A 312 23.82 -8.40 15.61
CA PRO A 312 23.87 -9.02 16.93
C PRO A 312 23.01 -8.22 17.92
N ILE A 313 22.39 -8.90 18.90
CA ILE A 313 21.50 -8.29 19.90
C ILE A 313 22.07 -7.04 20.60
N LYS A 314 23.39 -6.97 20.78
CA LYS A 314 24.09 -5.81 21.37
C LYS A 314 24.00 -4.53 20.53
N ALA A 315 23.62 -4.64 19.27
CA ALA A 315 23.38 -3.50 18.38
C ALA A 315 22.03 -2.81 18.68
N MET A 316 21.15 -3.42 19.50
CA MET A 316 19.90 -2.82 19.97
C MET A 316 19.04 -2.27 18.83
N GLY A 317 18.82 -3.08 17.79
CA GLY A 317 18.00 -2.73 16.62
C GLY A 317 18.67 -1.80 15.60
N LEU A 318 19.98 -1.55 15.72
CA LEU A 318 20.77 -0.92 14.67
C LEU A 318 21.51 -1.97 13.83
N GLY A 319 21.89 -1.61 12.60
CA GLY A 319 22.65 -2.46 11.67
C GLY A 319 23.80 -1.72 10.99
N TRP A 320 24.39 -2.38 9.99
CA TRP A 320 25.43 -1.86 9.11
C TRP A 320 26.64 -1.31 9.88
N GLN A 321 27.06 -1.98 10.96
CA GLN A 321 28.20 -1.50 11.73
C GLN A 321 29.47 -1.56 10.88
N ASN A 322 30.10 -0.41 10.66
CA ASN A 322 31.36 -0.32 9.94
C ASN A 322 32.55 -0.47 10.91
N PRO A 323 33.42 -1.47 10.74
CA PRO A 323 34.60 -1.67 11.58
C PRO A 323 35.80 -0.79 11.21
N GLU A 324 35.76 -0.09 10.07
CA GLU A 324 36.86 0.72 9.57
C GLU A 324 36.86 2.12 10.17
N GLY A 325 38.03 2.59 10.64
CA GLY A 325 38.18 3.91 11.24
C GLY A 325 37.26 4.12 12.45
N THR A 326 36.48 5.20 12.44
CA THR A 326 35.44 5.47 13.44
C THR A 326 34.12 4.73 13.14
N GLY A 327 33.97 4.15 11.95
CA GLY A 327 32.74 3.51 11.49
C GLY A 327 31.62 4.46 11.05
N PHE A 328 31.84 5.76 11.15
CA PHE A 328 30.92 6.84 10.79
C PHE A 328 31.74 8.09 10.41
N ALA A 329 31.07 9.21 10.15
CA ALA A 329 31.69 10.44 9.66
C ALA A 329 32.45 10.21 8.34
N GLN A 330 33.75 10.53 8.26
CA GLN A 330 34.55 10.36 7.05
C GLN A 330 34.74 8.89 6.60
N TYR A 331 34.33 7.92 7.44
CA TYR A 331 34.34 6.49 7.11
C TYR A 331 32.95 5.95 6.77
N THR A 332 31.92 6.79 6.70
CA THR A 332 30.54 6.32 6.47
C THR A 332 30.41 5.58 5.14
N MET A 333 29.65 4.49 5.15
CA MET A 333 29.27 3.71 3.97
C MET A 333 27.77 3.42 4.05
N THR A 334 27.07 3.71 2.97
CA THR A 334 25.62 3.52 2.85
C THR A 334 25.27 2.83 1.54
N ASN A 335 25.36 3.52 0.40
CA ASN A 335 25.00 2.99 -0.92
C ASN A 335 26.22 2.65 -1.79
N GLY A 336 27.44 3.03 -1.38
CA GLY A 336 28.66 2.80 -2.14
C GLY A 336 29.07 3.95 -3.03
N ILE A 337 28.18 4.89 -3.33
CA ILE A 337 28.49 6.14 -4.05
C ILE A 337 29.09 7.14 -3.06
N GLU A 338 30.10 7.92 -3.45
CA GLU A 338 30.78 8.86 -2.55
C GLU A 338 30.88 10.26 -3.18
N GLY A 339 30.31 11.25 -2.49
CA GLY A 339 30.44 12.66 -2.88
C GLY A 339 29.13 13.44 -2.80
N SER A 340 29.24 14.75 -2.99
CA SER A 340 28.11 15.68 -3.03
C SER A 340 27.82 16.13 -4.45
N TRP A 341 26.55 16.39 -4.74
CA TRP A 341 26.09 16.97 -6.00
C TRP A 341 26.34 18.49 -6.09
N THR A 342 26.36 19.17 -4.95
CA THR A 342 26.42 20.64 -4.86
C THR A 342 27.59 21.12 -3.98
N PRO A 343 28.07 22.36 -4.16
CA PRO A 343 29.10 22.95 -3.30
C PRO A 343 28.56 23.43 -1.93
N GLU A 344 27.25 23.69 -1.81
CA GLU A 344 26.57 24.08 -0.57
C GLU A 344 25.46 23.07 -0.21
N PRO A 345 25.79 21.89 0.36
CA PRO A 345 24.86 20.75 0.44
C PRO A 345 23.72 20.91 1.46
N THR A 346 23.70 22.00 2.23
CA THR A 346 22.71 22.24 3.29
C THR A 346 21.87 23.47 2.99
N LYS A 347 21.69 23.79 1.71
CA LYS A 347 21.00 24.99 1.25
C LYS A 347 20.23 24.73 -0.03
N TRP A 348 19.00 25.23 -0.09
CA TRP A 348 18.21 25.24 -1.31
C TRP A 348 18.74 26.28 -2.30
N ASP A 349 19.23 25.80 -3.43
CA ASP A 349 19.58 26.59 -4.61
C ASP A 349 19.48 25.71 -5.87
N ASN A 350 19.84 26.26 -7.04
CA ASN A 350 19.78 25.54 -8.30
C ASN A 350 21.09 24.84 -8.69
N ALA A 351 22.05 24.72 -7.76
CA ALA A 351 23.41 24.26 -8.09
C ALA A 351 23.42 22.84 -8.67
N TYR A 352 22.49 21.96 -8.27
CA TYR A 352 22.36 20.62 -8.84
C TYR A 352 22.19 20.68 -10.37
N LEU A 353 21.14 21.37 -10.87
CA LEU A 353 20.86 21.49 -12.30
C LEU A 353 21.91 22.32 -13.02
N GLU A 354 22.39 23.41 -12.40
CA GLU A 354 23.47 24.23 -12.95
C GLU A 354 24.73 23.39 -13.19
N ASN A 355 25.15 22.59 -12.21
CA ASN A 355 26.34 21.73 -12.34
C ASN A 355 26.11 20.64 -13.39
N LEU A 356 24.97 19.94 -13.33
CA LEU A 356 24.64 18.85 -14.25
C LEU A 356 24.75 19.30 -15.72
N PHE A 357 24.20 20.47 -16.05
CA PHE A 357 24.17 20.99 -17.42
C PHE A 357 25.42 21.77 -17.82
N LYS A 358 26.10 22.45 -16.90
CA LYS A 358 27.29 23.26 -17.20
C LYS A 358 28.52 22.42 -17.54
N PHE A 359 28.68 21.26 -16.92
CA PHE A 359 29.89 20.45 -17.08
C PHE A 359 29.69 19.25 -18.00
N GLU A 360 30.78 18.85 -18.65
CA GLU A 360 30.90 17.49 -19.17
C GLU A 360 31.34 16.56 -18.04
N TRP A 361 30.75 15.37 -18.01
CA TRP A 361 30.99 14.37 -16.96
C TRP A 361 31.79 13.20 -17.53
N GLU A 362 32.69 12.65 -16.72
CA GLU A 362 33.37 11.39 -17.01
C GLU A 362 33.07 10.36 -15.92
N GLN A 363 32.85 9.11 -16.35
CA GLN A 363 32.61 7.99 -15.46
C GLN A 363 33.89 7.66 -14.67
N THR A 364 33.72 7.35 -13.40
CA THR A 364 34.77 7.03 -12.45
C THR A 364 34.24 6.01 -11.42
N GLU A 365 35.08 5.63 -10.47
CA GLU A 365 34.71 4.72 -9.38
C GLU A 365 34.83 5.44 -8.04
N SER A 366 33.89 5.17 -7.14
CA SER A 366 33.97 5.59 -5.75
C SER A 366 35.10 4.85 -5.00
N PRO A 367 35.47 5.27 -3.79
CA PRO A 367 36.39 4.49 -2.95
C PRO A 367 35.90 3.07 -2.63
N ALA A 368 34.59 2.83 -2.67
CA ALA A 368 33.98 1.51 -2.52
C ALA A 368 33.91 0.70 -3.84
N GLY A 369 34.28 1.30 -4.97
CA GLY A 369 34.27 0.67 -6.30
C GLY A 369 32.96 0.78 -7.07
N ALA A 370 32.02 1.64 -6.62
CA ALA A 370 30.76 1.87 -7.31
C ALA A 370 30.94 2.86 -8.48
N ILE A 371 30.22 2.63 -9.58
CA ILE A 371 30.20 3.53 -10.75
C ILE A 371 29.54 4.85 -10.37
N GLN A 372 30.25 5.94 -10.60
CA GLN A 372 29.75 7.30 -10.45
C GLN A 372 30.41 8.23 -11.48
N TRP A 373 30.05 9.51 -11.48
CA TRP A 373 30.52 10.48 -12.45
C TRP A 373 31.12 11.70 -11.77
N LYS A 374 32.19 12.26 -12.36
CA LYS A 374 32.82 13.50 -11.90
C LYS A 374 32.97 14.51 -13.05
N PRO A 375 33.08 15.82 -12.77
CA PRO A 375 33.32 16.82 -13.81
C PRO A 375 34.68 16.59 -14.49
N LYS A 376 34.72 16.71 -15.83
CA LYS A 376 35.99 16.71 -16.58
C LYS A 376 36.80 17.99 -16.38
N ASP A 377 36.13 19.11 -16.04
CA ASP A 377 36.80 20.38 -15.80
C ASP A 377 37.49 20.37 -14.43
N PRO A 378 38.84 20.43 -14.36
CA PRO A 378 39.56 20.43 -13.08
C PRO A 378 39.32 21.70 -12.25
N ASN A 379 38.68 22.74 -12.82
CA ASN A 379 38.29 23.96 -12.13
C ASN A 379 36.80 24.00 -11.77
N ALA A 380 36.07 22.89 -11.95
CA ALA A 380 34.72 22.76 -11.43
C ALA A 380 34.69 23.12 -9.93
N PRO A 381 33.58 23.70 -9.42
CA PRO A 381 33.45 23.99 -8.01
C PRO A 381 33.61 22.70 -7.20
N ARG A 382 34.05 22.85 -5.95
CA ARG A 382 34.31 21.74 -5.04
C ARG A 382 33.45 21.90 -3.80
N THR A 383 33.11 20.78 -3.19
CA THR A 383 32.36 20.77 -1.93
C THR A 383 33.34 20.67 -0.76
N PRO A 384 33.21 21.46 0.30
CA PRO A 384 33.94 21.21 1.55
C PRO A 384 33.72 19.78 2.03
N ASP A 385 34.72 19.16 2.64
CA ASP A 385 34.52 17.86 3.27
C ASP A 385 33.53 17.98 4.44
N ALA A 386 32.70 16.95 4.62
CA ALA A 386 31.65 16.95 5.64
C ALA A 386 32.19 16.94 7.08
N HIS A 387 33.43 16.46 7.29
CA HIS A 387 34.02 16.26 8.62
C HIS A 387 35.49 16.68 8.74
N VAL A 388 36.24 16.78 7.64
CA VAL A 388 37.67 17.11 7.64
C VAL A 388 37.88 18.59 7.29
N ASP A 389 38.19 19.39 8.30
CA ASP A 389 38.38 20.83 8.14
C ASP A 389 39.45 21.18 7.08
N GLY A 390 39.11 22.11 6.18
CA GLY A 390 39.96 22.56 5.08
C GLY A 390 40.12 21.58 3.91
N GLN A 391 39.58 20.35 3.97
CA GLN A 391 39.54 19.45 2.82
C GLN A 391 38.40 19.85 1.87
N MET A 392 38.66 19.71 0.57
CA MET A 392 37.68 19.93 -0.49
C MET A 392 37.60 18.66 -1.34
N ASN A 393 36.39 18.29 -1.75
CA ASN A 393 36.07 17.12 -2.56
C ASN A 393 35.52 17.55 -3.94
N GLU A 394 35.73 16.73 -4.96
CA GLU A 394 35.12 16.95 -6.28
C GLU A 394 33.59 16.74 -6.20
N LEU A 395 32.84 17.35 -7.12
CA LEU A 395 31.42 17.04 -7.28
C LEU A 395 31.24 15.61 -7.80
N MET A 396 30.08 15.03 -7.50
CA MET A 396 29.68 13.70 -7.90
C MET A 396 28.27 13.74 -8.51
N MET A 397 28.05 12.94 -9.57
CA MET A 397 26.73 12.60 -10.10
C MET A 397 26.61 11.07 -10.20
N MET A 398 25.43 10.53 -9.94
CA MET A 398 25.08 9.13 -10.21
C MET A 398 24.77 8.93 -11.69
N THR A 399 24.79 7.69 -12.17
CA THR A 399 24.30 7.38 -13.53
C THR A 399 22.84 7.82 -13.69
N SER A 400 22.03 7.66 -12.65
CA SER A 400 20.64 8.14 -12.59
C SER A 400 20.49 9.66 -12.65
N ASP A 401 21.50 10.43 -12.25
CA ASP A 401 21.49 11.89 -12.36
C ASP A 401 21.83 12.31 -13.80
N ILE A 402 22.85 11.67 -14.39
CA ILE A 402 23.22 11.87 -15.79
C ILE A 402 22.04 11.49 -16.72
N ALA A 403 21.22 10.52 -16.33
CA ALA A 403 20.02 10.12 -17.07
C ALA A 403 19.07 11.30 -17.33
N LEU A 404 18.93 12.22 -16.37
CA LEU A 404 18.07 13.41 -16.52
C LEU A 404 18.56 14.38 -17.61
N LYS A 405 19.88 14.39 -17.85
CA LYS A 405 20.52 15.23 -18.87
C LYS A 405 20.48 14.58 -20.26
N GLU A 406 20.61 13.26 -20.32
CA GLU A 406 20.77 12.52 -21.58
C GLU A 406 19.44 12.08 -22.19
N ASP A 407 18.41 11.78 -21.38
CA ASP A 407 17.06 11.50 -21.89
C ASP A 407 16.39 12.79 -22.41
N PRO A 408 15.91 12.84 -23.67
CA PRO A 408 15.39 14.07 -24.25
C PRO A 408 14.21 14.70 -23.52
N ALA A 409 13.31 13.90 -22.94
CA ALA A 409 12.12 14.41 -22.26
C ALA A 409 12.47 14.96 -20.87
N TYR A 410 13.30 14.24 -20.11
CA TYR A 410 13.83 14.75 -18.84
C TYR A 410 14.70 15.98 -19.02
N ARG A 411 15.48 16.02 -20.10
CA ARG A 411 16.32 17.16 -20.43
C ARG A 411 15.49 18.44 -20.64
N GLU A 412 14.41 18.36 -21.40
CA GLU A 412 13.52 19.50 -21.66
C GLU A 412 12.96 20.06 -20.34
N ILE A 413 12.56 19.19 -19.42
CA ILE A 413 12.08 19.58 -18.09
C ILE A 413 13.21 20.20 -17.25
N CYS A 414 14.40 19.62 -17.25
CA CYS A 414 15.55 20.17 -16.55
C CYS A 414 15.93 21.56 -17.09
N GLU A 415 15.91 21.77 -18.40
CA GLU A 415 16.21 23.07 -19.02
C GLU A 415 15.14 24.12 -18.64
N LYS A 416 13.87 23.71 -18.53
CA LYS A 416 12.78 24.55 -18.00
C LYS A 416 13.03 24.93 -16.53
N PHE A 417 13.38 23.98 -15.67
CA PHE A 417 13.73 24.23 -14.26
C PHE A 417 15.00 25.07 -14.09
N LEU A 418 15.98 24.91 -14.98
CA LEU A 418 17.19 25.73 -15.00
C LEU A 418 16.88 27.19 -15.39
N ALA A 419 15.94 27.39 -16.31
CA ALA A 419 15.51 28.71 -16.74
C ALA A 419 14.59 29.43 -15.74
N ASP A 420 13.84 28.67 -14.92
CA ASP A 420 12.88 29.19 -13.95
C ASP A 420 12.95 28.43 -12.62
N PHE A 421 13.76 28.95 -11.69
CA PHE A 421 13.99 28.35 -10.38
C PHE A 421 12.76 28.44 -9.46
N ASP A 422 11.91 29.45 -9.64
CA ASP A 422 10.67 29.58 -8.86
C ASP A 422 9.66 28.51 -9.30
N TYR A 423 9.54 28.26 -10.61
CA TYR A 423 8.74 27.16 -11.14
C TYR A 423 9.24 25.79 -10.66
N PHE A 424 10.56 25.57 -10.69
CA PHE A 424 11.15 24.35 -10.15
C PHE A 424 10.82 24.18 -8.66
N SER A 425 10.94 25.25 -7.87
CA SER A 425 10.63 25.22 -6.44
C SER A 425 9.16 24.84 -6.18
N ASP A 426 8.21 25.38 -6.94
CA ASP A 426 6.78 25.01 -6.83
C ASP A 426 6.53 23.55 -7.27
N ALA A 427 7.13 23.11 -8.38
CA ALA A 427 7.00 21.75 -8.87
C ALA A 427 7.53 20.74 -7.84
N PHE A 428 8.71 20.99 -7.26
CA PHE A 428 9.27 20.14 -6.20
C PHE A 428 8.41 20.17 -4.94
N ALA A 429 7.87 21.32 -4.54
CA ALA A 429 7.04 21.43 -3.33
C ALA A 429 5.77 20.58 -3.46
N ARG A 430 5.12 20.64 -4.64
CA ARG A 430 3.92 19.87 -4.96
C ARG A 430 4.21 18.38 -5.08
N ALA A 431 5.29 18.01 -5.77
CA ALA A 431 5.68 16.61 -5.93
C ALA A 431 6.09 15.97 -4.58
N TRP A 432 6.82 16.70 -3.73
CA TRP A 432 7.15 16.28 -2.37
C TRP A 432 5.91 16.08 -1.49
N TYR A 433 4.94 17.00 -1.57
CA TYR A 433 3.69 16.87 -0.84
C TYR A 433 2.88 15.65 -1.33
N LYS A 434 2.76 15.47 -2.64
CA LYS A 434 2.13 14.28 -3.24
C LYS A 434 2.80 13.00 -2.78
N LEU A 435 4.13 12.89 -2.91
CA LEU A 435 4.91 11.73 -2.47
C LEU A 435 4.57 11.35 -1.04
N THR A 436 4.70 12.33 -0.14
CA THR A 436 4.62 12.06 1.30
C THR A 436 3.20 11.80 1.78
N HIS A 437 2.16 12.13 0.99
CA HIS A 437 0.76 12.00 1.38
C HIS A 437 -0.08 11.10 0.44
N ARG A 438 0.53 10.47 -0.57
CA ARG A 438 -0.19 9.71 -1.62
C ARG A 438 -1.07 8.60 -1.07
N ASP A 439 -0.67 7.99 0.03
CA ASP A 439 -1.32 6.85 0.71
C ASP A 439 -2.19 7.26 1.91
N MET A 440 -2.41 8.56 2.09
CA MET A 440 -3.31 9.07 3.13
C MET A 440 -4.77 9.11 2.69
N GLY A 441 -5.09 8.82 1.43
CA GLY A 441 -6.46 8.88 0.91
C GLY A 441 -7.05 10.30 0.96
N PRO A 442 -8.38 10.43 1.16
CA PRO A 442 -9.07 11.71 1.10
C PRO A 442 -8.59 12.72 2.15
N LYS A 443 -8.56 14.01 1.76
CA LYS A 443 -8.07 15.12 2.59
C LYS A 443 -8.77 15.29 3.95
N VAL A 444 -10.00 14.79 4.11
CA VAL A 444 -10.72 14.77 5.40
C VAL A 444 -9.96 13.98 6.49
N ARG A 445 -9.01 13.13 6.11
CA ARG A 445 -8.13 12.40 7.05
C ARG A 445 -6.93 13.22 7.55
N TYR A 446 -6.68 14.38 6.97
CA TYR A 446 -5.46 15.15 7.18
C TYR A 446 -5.65 16.06 8.40
N MET A 447 -4.64 16.11 9.26
CA MET A 447 -4.66 16.81 10.53
C MET A 447 -3.51 17.81 10.64
N GLY A 448 -3.68 18.85 11.45
CA GLY A 448 -2.64 19.83 11.77
C GLY A 448 -2.81 21.17 11.05
N PRO A 449 -2.04 22.18 11.46
CA PRO A 449 -2.23 23.57 11.01
C PRO A 449 -1.63 23.86 9.62
N GLU A 450 -0.90 22.93 9.02
CA GLU A 450 -0.17 23.11 7.75
C GLU A 450 -0.75 22.28 6.59
N VAL A 451 -1.95 21.71 6.76
CA VAL A 451 -2.66 21.02 5.68
C VAL A 451 -2.90 22.02 4.56
N ALA A 452 -2.43 21.70 3.35
CA ALA A 452 -2.56 22.61 2.22
C ALA A 452 -4.04 22.90 1.92
N ASP A 453 -4.39 24.18 1.76
CA ASP A 453 -5.77 24.61 1.48
C ASP A 453 -6.28 24.12 0.12
N GLU A 454 -5.40 24.04 -0.88
CA GLU A 454 -5.71 23.56 -2.23
C GLU A 454 -6.11 22.07 -2.21
N ASP A 455 -7.14 21.71 -2.97
CA ASP A 455 -7.49 20.31 -3.25
C ASP A 455 -6.74 19.85 -4.50
N LEU A 456 -6.03 18.74 -4.39
CA LEU A 456 -5.19 18.22 -5.47
C LEU A 456 -5.85 16.98 -6.11
N PRO A 457 -5.80 16.80 -7.44
CA PRO A 457 -6.47 15.70 -8.12
C PRO A 457 -6.15 14.30 -7.57
N TRP A 458 -4.90 14.05 -7.18
CA TRP A 458 -4.46 12.77 -6.62
C TRP A 458 -5.03 12.46 -5.22
N GLN A 459 -5.65 13.44 -4.54
CA GLN A 459 -6.38 13.24 -3.27
C GLN A 459 -7.81 12.72 -3.50
N ASP A 460 -8.18 12.47 -4.75
CA ASP A 460 -9.50 12.05 -5.20
C ASP A 460 -10.64 12.93 -4.59
N PRO A 461 -10.61 14.28 -4.75
CA PRO A 461 -11.48 15.19 -4.01
C PRO A 461 -12.98 14.89 -4.12
N ILE A 462 -13.69 15.11 -3.03
CA ILE A 462 -15.15 15.01 -2.92
C ILE A 462 -15.62 16.31 -2.25
N PRO A 463 -16.65 16.99 -2.79
CA PRO A 463 -17.20 18.19 -2.15
C PRO A 463 -17.67 17.93 -0.73
N ALA A 464 -17.49 18.90 0.17
CA ALA A 464 -18.04 18.83 1.51
C ALA A 464 -19.57 18.79 1.49
N LEU A 465 -20.18 18.16 2.50
CA LEU A 465 -21.63 18.16 2.67
C LEU A 465 -22.15 19.59 2.87
N ASP A 466 -23.03 20.04 1.97
CA ASP A 466 -23.55 21.41 1.93
C ASP A 466 -25.08 21.50 2.10
N HIS A 467 -25.73 20.40 2.45
CA HIS A 467 -27.17 20.29 2.61
C HIS A 467 -27.58 19.44 3.81
N GLU A 468 -28.83 19.57 4.26
CA GLU A 468 -29.39 18.69 5.28
C GLU A 468 -29.54 17.26 4.71
N VAL A 469 -29.15 16.26 5.50
CA VAL A 469 -29.25 14.85 5.11
C VAL A 469 -30.65 14.31 5.33
N VAL A 470 -30.98 13.24 4.60
CA VAL A 470 -32.24 12.49 4.75
C VAL A 470 -32.38 11.89 6.15
N ASP A 471 -33.61 11.87 6.67
CA ASP A 471 -33.94 11.25 7.95
C ASP A 471 -34.44 9.80 7.78
N ALA A 472 -34.77 9.13 8.89
CA ALA A 472 -35.22 7.75 8.88
C ALA A 472 -36.51 7.51 8.07
N SER A 473 -37.43 8.49 8.03
CA SER A 473 -38.67 8.40 7.25
C SER A 473 -38.38 8.53 5.77
N ASP A 474 -37.49 9.47 5.39
CA ASP A 474 -37.05 9.64 4.02
C ASP A 474 -36.34 8.39 3.50
N ILE A 475 -35.42 7.84 4.30
CA ILE A 475 -34.69 6.60 4.01
C ILE A 475 -35.67 5.46 3.73
N ALA A 476 -36.68 5.26 4.57
CA ALA A 476 -37.68 4.21 4.37
C ALA A 476 -38.48 4.41 3.06
N ALA A 477 -38.90 5.65 2.78
CA ALA A 477 -39.63 5.97 1.56
C ALA A 477 -38.77 5.79 0.30
N LEU A 478 -37.51 6.21 0.34
CA LEU A 478 -36.57 6.07 -0.77
C LEU A 478 -36.23 4.61 -1.05
N LYS A 479 -36.01 3.78 -0.02
CA LYS A 479 -35.82 2.32 -0.19
C LYS A 479 -37.01 1.68 -0.93
N ALA A 480 -38.24 2.03 -0.55
CA ALA A 480 -39.44 1.54 -1.24
C ALA A 480 -39.46 1.97 -2.71
N ARG A 481 -39.17 3.24 -3.00
CA ARG A 481 -39.11 3.75 -4.38
C ARG A 481 -38.03 3.06 -5.22
N CYS A 482 -36.87 2.77 -4.65
CA CYS A 482 -35.81 2.02 -5.34
C CYS A 482 -36.29 0.61 -5.74
N LEU A 483 -37.01 -0.09 -4.87
CA LEU A 483 -37.58 -1.41 -5.18
C LEU A 483 -38.69 -1.35 -6.22
N ASP A 484 -39.47 -0.26 -6.25
CA ASP A 484 -40.57 -0.05 -7.20
C ASP A 484 -40.10 0.26 -8.64
N THR A 485 -38.79 0.44 -8.88
CA THR A 485 -38.21 0.67 -10.23
C THR A 485 -38.41 -0.50 -11.18
N GLY A 486 -38.66 -1.71 -10.67
CA GLY A 486 -38.81 -2.93 -11.46
C GLY A 486 -37.51 -3.52 -11.98
N LEU A 487 -36.34 -2.96 -11.62
CA LEU A 487 -35.01 -3.46 -12.02
C LEU A 487 -34.59 -4.75 -11.29
N GLY A 488 -35.25 -5.06 -10.17
CA GLY A 488 -34.95 -6.23 -9.33
C GLY A 488 -33.82 -5.98 -8.32
N ALA A 489 -33.89 -6.67 -7.18
CA ALA A 489 -32.89 -6.55 -6.12
C ALA A 489 -31.44 -6.85 -6.58
N PRO A 490 -31.17 -7.88 -7.42
CA PRO A 490 -29.82 -8.16 -7.90
C PRO A 490 -29.13 -6.98 -8.59
N ALA A 491 -29.85 -6.21 -9.41
CA ALA A 491 -29.29 -5.06 -10.13
C ALA A 491 -28.94 -3.90 -9.18
N LEU A 492 -29.78 -3.64 -8.16
CA LEU A 492 -29.51 -2.61 -7.16
C LEU A 492 -28.30 -2.98 -6.27
N ILE A 493 -28.20 -4.26 -5.90
CA ILE A 493 -27.06 -4.82 -5.16
C ILE A 493 -25.79 -4.71 -6.01
N SER A 494 -25.85 -5.05 -7.29
CA SER A 494 -24.72 -4.98 -8.23
C SER A 494 -24.15 -3.56 -8.33
N ALA A 495 -25.02 -2.55 -8.50
CA ALA A 495 -24.58 -1.15 -8.57
C ALA A 495 -23.91 -0.67 -7.27
N ALA A 496 -24.48 -0.99 -6.11
CA ALA A 496 -23.90 -0.64 -4.82
C ALA A 496 -22.56 -1.35 -4.57
N TRP A 497 -22.48 -2.65 -4.87
CA TRP A 497 -21.26 -3.43 -4.75
C TRP A 497 -20.16 -2.91 -5.68
N ALA A 498 -20.47 -2.63 -6.95
CA ALA A 498 -19.53 -2.06 -7.91
C ALA A 498 -19.00 -0.69 -7.45
N SER A 499 -19.87 0.13 -6.84
CA SER A 499 -19.50 1.43 -6.29
C SER A 499 -18.58 1.32 -5.07
N ALA A 500 -18.82 0.38 -4.15
CA ALA A 500 -18.05 0.30 -2.89
C ALA A 500 -16.78 -0.57 -3.01
N SER A 501 -16.85 -1.66 -3.78
CA SER A 501 -15.81 -2.69 -3.79
C SER A 501 -14.48 -2.22 -4.37
N ASN A 502 -14.43 -1.12 -5.13
CA ASN A 502 -13.18 -0.55 -5.64
C ASN A 502 -12.29 0.09 -4.55
N TYR A 503 -12.79 0.19 -3.31
CA TYR A 503 -11.99 0.62 -2.16
C TYR A 503 -10.77 -0.29 -1.93
N ARG A 504 -9.68 0.30 -1.46
CA ARG A 504 -8.56 -0.43 -0.87
C ARG A 504 -7.99 0.31 0.35
N ASP A 505 -7.79 -0.42 1.44
CA ASP A 505 -7.33 0.16 2.72
C ASP A 505 -5.84 0.56 2.70
N SER A 506 -5.06 -0.01 1.78
CA SER A 506 -3.62 0.22 1.61
C SER A 506 -3.29 1.70 1.43
N ASP A 507 -3.96 2.38 0.49
CA ASP A 507 -3.82 3.83 0.24
C ASP A 507 -5.11 4.62 0.48
N LYS A 508 -6.16 3.94 0.98
CA LYS A 508 -7.47 4.51 1.33
C LYS A 508 -8.20 5.14 0.14
N ARG A 509 -7.85 4.76 -1.10
CA ARG A 509 -8.55 5.20 -2.32
C ARG A 509 -9.79 4.35 -2.61
N GLY A 510 -10.64 4.89 -3.47
CA GLY A 510 -11.87 4.25 -3.91
C GLY A 510 -13.01 4.30 -2.87
N GLY A 511 -14.04 3.49 -3.11
CA GLY A 511 -15.26 3.46 -2.30
C GLY A 511 -16.45 4.14 -2.98
N ALA A 512 -17.58 4.16 -2.27
CA ALA A 512 -18.86 4.61 -2.80
C ALA A 512 -19.09 6.12 -2.74
N ASN A 513 -18.39 6.83 -1.85
CA ASN A 513 -18.46 8.28 -1.74
C ASN A 513 -17.91 8.93 -3.02
N GLY A 514 -18.51 10.04 -3.44
CA GLY A 514 -18.27 10.67 -4.74
C GLY A 514 -19.11 10.09 -5.87
N ALA A 515 -19.67 8.88 -5.73
CA ALA A 515 -20.39 8.14 -6.78
C ALA A 515 -19.61 8.09 -8.12
N ARG A 516 -18.30 7.88 -8.03
CA ARG A 516 -17.41 7.75 -9.21
C ARG A 516 -17.78 6.61 -10.14
N ILE A 517 -18.58 5.64 -9.66
CA ILE A 517 -19.14 4.56 -10.48
C ILE A 517 -19.94 5.07 -11.70
N ARG A 518 -20.49 6.30 -11.66
CA ARG A 518 -21.19 6.92 -12.79
C ARG A 518 -20.26 7.65 -13.77
N LEU A 519 -19.01 7.86 -13.39
CA LEU A 519 -18.01 8.63 -14.12
C LEU A 519 -17.05 7.71 -14.88
N TRP A 520 -16.37 8.25 -15.89
CA TRP A 520 -15.25 7.55 -16.51
C TRP A 520 -14.08 7.52 -15.52
N PRO A 521 -13.34 6.41 -15.39
CA PRO A 521 -13.45 5.17 -16.19
C PRO A 521 -14.43 4.12 -15.65
N GLN A 522 -14.89 4.23 -14.39
CA GLN A 522 -15.59 3.14 -13.70
C GLN A 522 -16.90 2.71 -14.38
N ASN A 523 -17.62 3.66 -14.98
CA ASN A 523 -18.86 3.38 -15.72
C ASN A 523 -18.65 2.51 -16.97
N GLY A 524 -17.41 2.41 -17.48
CA GLY A 524 -17.03 1.65 -18.66
C GLY A 524 -16.40 0.29 -18.35
N TRP A 525 -16.14 -0.03 -17.09
CA TRP A 525 -15.54 -1.31 -16.73
C TRP A 525 -16.50 -2.48 -16.98
N ASP A 526 -16.02 -3.49 -17.71
CA ASP A 526 -16.73 -4.74 -17.98
C ASP A 526 -17.26 -5.40 -16.69
N VAL A 527 -16.45 -5.43 -15.63
CA VAL A 527 -16.80 -6.02 -14.34
C VAL A 527 -18.00 -5.33 -13.66
N ASN A 528 -18.31 -4.10 -14.08
CA ASN A 528 -19.42 -3.30 -13.57
C ASN A 528 -20.70 -3.42 -14.43
N ARG A 529 -20.73 -4.32 -15.42
CA ARG A 529 -21.89 -4.54 -16.31
C ARG A 529 -22.47 -3.23 -16.86
N PRO A 530 -21.74 -2.46 -17.69
CA PRO A 530 -22.10 -1.07 -18.04
C PRO A 530 -23.54 -0.88 -18.53
N ALA A 531 -24.09 -1.85 -19.28
CA ALA A 531 -25.45 -1.81 -19.78
C ALA A 531 -26.54 -2.01 -18.70
N GLU A 532 -26.26 -2.78 -17.65
CA GLU A 532 -27.14 -2.92 -16.48
C GLU A 532 -26.96 -1.71 -15.55
N LEU A 533 -25.70 -1.34 -15.27
CA LEU A 533 -25.37 -0.19 -14.42
C LEU A 533 -26.02 1.09 -14.93
N SER A 534 -25.93 1.40 -16.23
CA SER A 534 -26.56 2.59 -16.81
C SER A 534 -28.06 2.66 -16.55
N LYS A 535 -28.79 1.53 -16.64
CA LYS A 535 -30.24 1.51 -16.36
C LYS A 535 -30.55 1.77 -14.89
N VAL A 536 -29.71 1.24 -13.99
CA VAL A 536 -29.83 1.50 -12.55
C VAL A 536 -29.57 2.98 -12.27
N LEU A 537 -28.49 3.53 -12.81
CA LEU A 537 -28.13 4.95 -12.62
C LEU A 537 -29.24 5.87 -13.15
N ASP A 538 -29.77 5.64 -14.36
CA ASP A 538 -30.87 6.44 -14.93
C ASP A 538 -32.12 6.43 -14.03
N ALA A 539 -32.48 5.27 -13.48
CA ALA A 539 -33.64 5.15 -12.59
C ALA A 539 -33.41 5.86 -11.26
N LEU A 540 -32.21 5.73 -10.69
CA LEU A 540 -31.85 6.41 -9.44
C LEU A 540 -31.73 7.93 -9.62
N GLU A 541 -31.22 8.41 -10.75
CA GLU A 541 -31.21 9.85 -11.08
C GLU A 541 -32.63 10.43 -11.13
N GLY A 542 -33.59 9.70 -11.71
CA GLY A 542 -35.00 10.08 -11.67
C GLY A 542 -35.55 10.19 -10.24
N ILE A 543 -35.28 9.19 -9.39
CA ILE A 543 -35.68 9.21 -7.97
C ILE A 543 -35.06 10.38 -7.22
N GLN A 544 -33.76 10.63 -7.44
CA GLN A 544 -33.01 11.72 -6.82
C GLN A 544 -33.61 13.07 -7.21
N ALA A 545 -33.82 13.31 -8.52
CA ALA A 545 -34.35 14.56 -9.04
C ALA A 545 -35.75 14.85 -8.46
N GLU A 546 -36.64 13.86 -8.45
CA GLU A 546 -37.98 14.00 -7.88
C GLU A 546 -37.94 14.24 -6.36
N PHE A 547 -37.10 13.51 -5.61
CA PHE A 547 -36.98 13.71 -4.17
C PHE A 547 -36.46 15.11 -3.85
N ASN A 548 -35.37 15.53 -4.48
CA ASN A 548 -34.72 16.81 -4.24
C ASN A 548 -35.62 18.00 -4.65
N ALA A 549 -36.38 17.88 -5.75
CA ALA A 549 -37.33 18.92 -6.17
C ALA A 549 -38.54 19.05 -5.25
N ALA A 550 -38.92 17.99 -4.53
CA ALA A 550 -40.03 18.00 -3.59
C ALA A 550 -39.68 18.62 -2.22
N GLN A 551 -38.39 18.79 -1.91
CA GLN A 551 -37.96 19.35 -0.62
C GLN A 551 -38.03 20.88 -0.61
N SER A 552 -38.52 21.45 0.50
CA SER A 552 -38.58 22.90 0.74
C SER A 552 -37.59 23.40 1.80
N GLY A 553 -36.95 22.50 2.55
CA GLY A 553 -36.06 22.79 3.69
C GLY A 553 -34.56 22.71 3.41
N GLY A 554 -34.14 22.60 2.15
CA GLY A 554 -32.72 22.43 1.79
C GLY A 554 -32.20 21.00 1.94
N LYS A 555 -33.00 20.07 2.47
CA LYS A 555 -32.73 18.63 2.49
C LYS A 555 -32.58 18.08 1.07
N LYS A 556 -31.59 17.22 0.85
CA LYS A 556 -31.33 16.52 -0.41
C LYS A 556 -30.76 15.13 -0.19
N ILE A 557 -30.75 14.32 -1.23
CA ILE A 557 -29.97 13.08 -1.33
C ILE A 557 -29.01 13.14 -2.52
N SER A 558 -27.78 12.68 -2.32
CA SER A 558 -26.76 12.53 -3.37
C SER A 558 -26.94 11.22 -4.14
N MET A 559 -26.34 11.10 -5.33
CA MET A 559 -26.32 9.84 -6.07
C MET A 559 -25.49 8.80 -5.31
N ALA A 560 -24.38 9.21 -4.68
CA ALA A 560 -23.57 8.33 -3.85
C ALA A 560 -24.37 7.66 -2.73
N ASP A 561 -25.18 8.42 -1.99
CA ASP A 561 -26.06 7.84 -0.97
C ASP A 561 -27.18 7.00 -1.58
N LEU A 562 -27.79 7.46 -2.68
CA LEU A 562 -28.92 6.75 -3.28
C LEU A 562 -28.51 5.39 -3.88
N ILE A 563 -27.31 5.27 -4.46
CA ILE A 563 -26.75 4.00 -4.95
C ILE A 563 -26.57 3.01 -3.78
N VAL A 564 -25.93 3.44 -2.70
CA VAL A 564 -25.73 2.59 -1.50
C VAL A 564 -27.08 2.23 -0.86
N LEU A 565 -28.00 3.19 -0.78
CA LEU A 565 -29.33 2.98 -0.21
C LEU A 565 -30.16 1.97 -1.02
N ALA A 566 -30.09 2.03 -2.34
CA ALA A 566 -30.74 1.08 -3.24
C ALA A 566 -30.20 -0.34 -3.03
N GLY A 567 -28.87 -0.49 -2.88
CA GLY A 567 -28.25 -1.77 -2.52
C GLY A 567 -28.73 -2.29 -1.17
N CYS A 568 -28.82 -1.43 -0.15
CA CYS A 568 -29.38 -1.79 1.16
C CYS A 568 -30.83 -2.29 1.03
N ALA A 569 -31.67 -1.60 0.26
CA ALA A 569 -33.05 -2.03 -0.01
C ALA A 569 -33.10 -3.40 -0.71
N GLY A 570 -32.21 -3.63 -1.67
CA GLY A 570 -32.07 -4.91 -2.37
C GLY A 570 -31.71 -6.06 -1.42
N VAL A 571 -30.75 -5.85 -0.52
CA VAL A 571 -30.35 -6.86 0.48
C VAL A 571 -31.49 -7.16 1.47
N GLU A 572 -32.18 -6.13 1.97
CA GLU A 572 -33.35 -6.30 2.85
C GLU A 572 -34.47 -7.08 2.17
N HIS A 573 -34.74 -6.77 0.90
CA HIS A 573 -35.71 -7.51 0.09
C HIS A 573 -35.29 -8.97 -0.08
N ALA A 574 -34.03 -9.24 -0.46
CA ALA A 574 -33.53 -10.59 -0.67
C ALA A 574 -33.53 -11.44 0.61
N ALA A 575 -33.27 -10.85 1.78
CA ALA A 575 -33.38 -11.52 3.07
C ALA A 575 -34.84 -11.83 3.44
N ARG A 576 -35.76 -10.88 3.18
CA ARG A 576 -37.19 -11.08 3.42
C ARG A 576 -37.78 -12.20 2.56
N GLU A 577 -37.38 -12.28 1.29
CA GLU A 577 -37.75 -13.41 0.41
C GLU A 577 -37.18 -14.75 0.89
N ALA A 578 -36.09 -14.72 1.68
CA ALA A 578 -35.54 -15.87 2.37
C ALA A 578 -36.29 -16.21 3.68
N GLY A 579 -37.27 -15.40 4.09
CA GLY A 579 -38.04 -15.57 5.32
C GLY A 579 -37.39 -14.94 6.57
N ILE A 580 -36.40 -14.07 6.40
CA ILE A 580 -35.71 -13.39 7.51
C ILE A 580 -35.86 -11.89 7.37
N ASP A 581 -36.50 -11.26 8.36
CA ASP A 581 -36.66 -9.82 8.40
C ASP A 581 -35.45 -9.16 9.07
N VAL A 582 -34.74 -8.33 8.32
CA VAL A 582 -33.55 -7.59 8.76
C VAL A 582 -33.61 -6.17 8.23
N THR A 583 -32.93 -5.26 8.93
CA THR A 583 -32.65 -3.91 8.45
C THR A 583 -31.16 -3.79 8.21
N VAL A 584 -30.79 -3.33 7.02
CA VAL A 584 -29.40 -2.99 6.69
C VAL A 584 -29.16 -1.56 7.17
N PRO A 585 -28.20 -1.35 8.09
CA PRO A 585 -27.88 -0.01 8.57
C PRO A 585 -27.40 0.89 7.43
N PHE A 586 -27.82 2.15 7.46
CA PHE A 586 -27.47 3.15 6.46
C PHE A 586 -27.16 4.49 7.14
N VAL A 587 -26.03 5.08 6.78
CA VAL A 587 -25.56 6.38 7.27
C VAL A 587 -25.48 7.32 6.06
N PRO A 588 -26.33 8.37 5.97
CA PRO A 588 -26.27 9.33 4.88
C PRO A 588 -25.06 10.28 5.01
N GLY A 589 -24.88 11.16 4.04
CA GLY A 589 -23.86 12.20 4.02
C GLY A 589 -22.79 12.02 2.95
N ARG A 590 -22.86 10.98 2.10
CA ARG A 590 -21.99 10.91 0.93
C ARG A 590 -22.32 12.05 -0.02
N MET A 591 -21.32 12.53 -0.74
CA MET A 591 -21.46 13.60 -1.72
C MET A 591 -21.07 13.12 -3.11
N ASP A 592 -21.43 13.89 -4.12
CA ASP A 592 -21.19 13.60 -5.53
C ASP A 592 -19.98 14.39 -6.04
N THR A 593 -18.96 13.70 -6.56
CA THR A 593 -17.81 14.36 -7.22
C THR A 593 -18.09 14.57 -8.72
N THR A 594 -17.15 15.18 -9.43
CA THR A 594 -17.26 15.47 -10.87
C THR A 594 -16.18 14.75 -11.68
N GLN A 595 -16.36 14.73 -13.02
CA GLN A 595 -15.35 14.20 -13.93
C GLN A 595 -14.04 14.99 -13.87
N ASP A 596 -14.09 16.30 -13.60
CA ASP A 596 -12.88 17.13 -13.47
C ASP A 596 -11.96 16.67 -12.32
N TRP A 597 -12.51 15.95 -11.33
CA TRP A 597 -11.78 15.35 -10.20
C TRP A 597 -11.61 13.82 -10.33
N THR A 598 -11.76 13.28 -11.54
CA THR A 598 -11.68 11.84 -11.81
C THR A 598 -10.97 11.61 -13.15
N ASP A 599 -9.79 11.02 -13.12
CA ASP A 599 -8.91 10.83 -14.29
C ASP A 599 -8.54 9.35 -14.52
N GLU A 600 -7.59 9.09 -15.43
CA GLU A 600 -7.09 7.73 -15.74
C GLU A 600 -6.49 7.02 -14.52
N THR A 601 -6.10 7.73 -13.46
CA THR A 601 -5.50 7.10 -12.28
C THR A 601 -6.48 6.20 -11.53
N PHE A 602 -7.79 6.32 -11.83
CA PHE A 602 -8.82 5.42 -11.33
C PHE A 602 -8.82 4.05 -12.02
N GLU A 603 -8.24 3.89 -13.21
CA GLU A 603 -8.07 2.57 -13.84
C GLU A 603 -7.25 1.62 -12.96
N TRP A 604 -6.33 2.13 -12.15
CA TRP A 604 -5.57 1.35 -11.17
C TRP A 604 -6.41 0.76 -10.02
N LEU A 605 -7.67 1.19 -9.87
CA LEU A 605 -8.63 0.59 -8.93
C LEU A 605 -9.48 -0.51 -9.58
N ARG A 606 -9.36 -0.72 -10.91
CA ARG A 606 -10.05 -1.79 -11.61
C ARG A 606 -9.49 -3.12 -11.14
N PRO A 607 -10.30 -4.03 -10.58
CA PRO A 607 -9.81 -5.33 -10.16
C PRO A 607 -9.35 -6.12 -11.38
N VAL A 608 -8.17 -6.73 -11.32
CA VAL A 608 -7.71 -7.68 -12.36
C VAL A 608 -8.28 -9.08 -12.16
N ALA A 609 -8.67 -9.41 -10.92
CA ALA A 609 -9.54 -10.54 -10.62
C ALA A 609 -10.43 -10.17 -9.43
N ASP A 610 -11.67 -10.64 -9.45
CA ASP A 610 -12.65 -10.40 -8.39
C ASP A 610 -13.50 -11.67 -8.20
N GLY A 611 -13.14 -12.47 -7.20
CA GLY A 611 -13.86 -13.70 -6.85
C GLY A 611 -15.29 -13.46 -6.35
N PHE A 612 -15.63 -12.27 -5.83
CA PHE A 612 -17.00 -11.95 -5.46
C PHE A 612 -17.93 -11.99 -6.68
N ARG A 613 -17.42 -11.54 -7.83
CA ARG A 613 -18.13 -11.50 -9.12
C ARG A 613 -17.65 -12.55 -10.13
N ASN A 614 -16.79 -13.49 -9.73
CA ASN A 614 -16.15 -14.48 -10.62
C ASN A 614 -15.53 -13.84 -11.88
N TYR A 615 -14.82 -12.73 -11.67
CA TYR A 615 -14.17 -11.98 -12.73
C TYR A 615 -12.67 -12.27 -12.79
N VAL A 616 -12.16 -12.40 -14.01
CA VAL A 616 -10.73 -12.43 -14.31
C VAL A 616 -10.52 -11.59 -15.57
N HIS A 617 -9.66 -10.58 -15.51
CA HIS A 617 -9.42 -9.68 -16.62
C HIS A 617 -8.74 -10.45 -17.77
N PRO A 618 -9.30 -10.41 -19.00
CA PRO A 618 -8.89 -11.31 -20.09
C PRO A 618 -7.46 -11.06 -20.59
N GLN A 619 -6.90 -9.87 -20.33
CA GLN A 619 -5.54 -9.50 -20.76
C GLN A 619 -4.47 -9.76 -19.69
N VAL A 620 -4.86 -10.10 -18.46
CA VAL A 620 -3.90 -10.31 -17.36
C VAL A 620 -3.52 -11.78 -17.29
N ARG A 621 -2.21 -12.05 -17.34
CA ARG A 621 -1.66 -13.38 -17.08
C ARG A 621 -1.23 -13.44 -15.61
N PHE A 622 -1.63 -14.50 -14.92
CA PHE A 622 -1.25 -14.70 -13.53
C PHE A 622 -0.20 -15.81 -13.43
N HIS A 623 0.87 -15.53 -12.69
CA HIS A 623 1.78 -16.57 -12.16
C HIS A 623 1.31 -17.09 -10.80
N THR A 624 0.10 -16.69 -10.37
CA THR A 624 -0.52 -17.06 -9.11
C THR A 624 -1.96 -17.53 -9.34
N SER A 625 -2.50 -18.28 -8.41
CA SER A 625 -3.86 -18.81 -8.50
C SER A 625 -4.91 -17.70 -8.29
N PRO A 626 -6.06 -17.70 -9.00
CA PRO A 626 -7.13 -16.72 -8.80
C PRO A 626 -7.58 -16.56 -7.35
N GLU A 627 -7.65 -17.64 -6.57
CA GLU A 627 -8.02 -17.60 -5.16
C GLU A 627 -7.00 -16.88 -4.27
N ALA A 628 -5.74 -16.78 -4.70
CA ALA A 628 -4.73 -15.96 -4.02
C ALA A 628 -4.93 -14.47 -4.31
N ILE A 629 -5.28 -14.10 -5.55
CA ILE A 629 -5.68 -12.72 -5.87
C ILE A 629 -7.01 -12.38 -5.17
N PHE A 630 -7.91 -13.34 -5.00
CA PHE A 630 -9.15 -13.12 -4.27
C PHE A 630 -8.92 -12.88 -2.77
N LEU A 631 -8.00 -13.63 -2.15
CA LEU A 631 -7.52 -13.35 -0.81
C LEU A 631 -6.91 -11.94 -0.71
N ASP A 632 -6.11 -11.54 -1.69
CA ASP A 632 -5.54 -10.19 -1.77
C ASP A 632 -6.64 -9.11 -1.80
N ARG A 633 -7.68 -9.33 -2.61
CA ARG A 633 -8.85 -8.44 -2.68
C ARG A 633 -9.61 -8.36 -1.36
N ALA A 634 -9.78 -9.48 -0.66
CA ALA A 634 -10.40 -9.49 0.66
C ALA A 634 -9.57 -8.69 1.68
N ALA A 635 -8.24 -8.78 1.62
CA ALA A 635 -7.34 -7.99 2.45
C ALA A 635 -7.45 -6.49 2.18
N LEU A 636 -7.49 -6.07 0.90
CA LEU A 636 -7.67 -4.67 0.52
C LEU A 636 -9.01 -4.08 1.03
N LEU A 637 -10.05 -4.91 1.17
CA LEU A 637 -11.35 -4.52 1.74
C LEU A 637 -11.41 -4.65 3.27
N LYS A 638 -10.27 -4.91 3.93
CA LYS A 638 -10.14 -5.10 5.37
C LYS A 638 -11.08 -6.19 5.92
N LEU A 639 -11.28 -7.26 5.17
CA LEU A 639 -12.15 -8.38 5.56
C LEU A 639 -11.36 -9.43 6.35
N SER A 640 -11.96 -9.92 7.43
CA SER A 640 -11.55 -11.15 8.10
C SER A 640 -11.98 -12.39 7.30
N ALA A 641 -11.46 -13.56 7.64
CA ALA A 641 -11.86 -14.80 6.98
C ALA A 641 -13.38 -15.11 7.09
N PRO A 642 -14.04 -14.92 8.25
CA PRO A 642 -15.50 -15.09 8.36
C PRO A 642 -16.31 -14.12 7.50
N GLU A 643 -15.89 -12.85 7.46
CA GLU A 643 -16.54 -11.80 6.67
C GLU A 643 -16.39 -12.07 5.17
N TRP A 644 -15.19 -12.42 4.72
CA TRP A 644 -14.92 -12.80 3.34
C TRP A 644 -15.79 -13.97 2.90
N THR A 645 -15.91 -14.99 3.76
CA THR A 645 -16.74 -16.18 3.50
C THR A 645 -18.21 -15.81 3.38
N ALA A 646 -18.78 -15.12 4.38
CA ALA A 646 -20.19 -14.71 4.36
C ALA A 646 -20.53 -13.88 3.12
N LEU A 647 -19.69 -12.89 2.82
CA LEU A 647 -19.87 -11.98 1.69
C LEU A 647 -19.79 -12.72 0.36
N ALA A 648 -18.81 -13.61 0.18
CA ALA A 648 -18.66 -14.39 -1.04
C ALA A 648 -19.89 -15.27 -1.30
N GLY A 649 -20.29 -16.11 -0.33
CA GLY A 649 -21.43 -17.00 -0.49
C GLY A 649 -22.76 -16.25 -0.69
N GLY A 650 -22.96 -15.15 0.03
CA GLY A 650 -24.14 -14.29 -0.11
C GLY A 650 -24.21 -13.63 -1.49
N LEU A 651 -23.12 -13.02 -1.98
CA LEU A 651 -23.10 -12.41 -3.32
C LEU A 651 -23.31 -13.44 -4.43
N LYS A 652 -22.87 -14.70 -4.26
CA LYS A 652 -23.16 -15.77 -5.22
C LYS A 652 -24.65 -16.05 -5.35
N VAL A 653 -25.37 -16.29 -4.25
CA VAL A 653 -26.82 -16.54 -4.34
C VAL A 653 -27.62 -15.31 -4.76
N LEU A 654 -27.05 -14.11 -4.63
CA LEU A 654 -27.62 -12.85 -5.10
C LEU A 654 -27.37 -12.56 -6.59
N ASP A 655 -26.80 -13.48 -7.37
CA ASP A 655 -26.63 -13.40 -8.83
C ASP A 655 -25.67 -12.28 -9.30
N GLN A 656 -24.52 -12.18 -8.66
CA GLN A 656 -23.57 -11.07 -8.83
C GLN A 656 -22.39 -11.35 -9.78
N ASN A 657 -22.40 -12.45 -10.54
CA ASN A 657 -21.30 -12.78 -11.46
C ASN A 657 -21.19 -11.78 -12.63
N TRP A 658 -20.03 -11.20 -12.89
CA TRP A 658 -19.88 -10.03 -13.77
C TRP A 658 -20.49 -10.19 -15.18
N ASP A 659 -20.51 -11.39 -15.75
CA ASP A 659 -21.01 -11.72 -17.09
C ASP A 659 -22.41 -12.35 -17.11
N GLY A 660 -23.06 -12.49 -15.95
CA GLY A 660 -24.31 -13.25 -15.80
C GLY A 660 -24.12 -14.78 -15.88
N GLY A 661 -22.87 -15.25 -15.81
CA GLY A 661 -22.52 -16.66 -15.77
C GLY A 661 -23.03 -17.34 -14.50
N LYS A 662 -23.17 -18.67 -14.57
CA LYS A 662 -23.74 -19.49 -13.47
C LYS A 662 -22.70 -20.16 -12.57
N HIS A 663 -21.41 -19.85 -12.76
CA HIS A 663 -20.35 -20.44 -11.95
C HIS A 663 -20.51 -20.01 -10.49
N GLY A 664 -20.56 -20.97 -9.56
CA GLY A 664 -20.78 -20.70 -8.14
C GLY A 664 -22.22 -20.33 -7.76
N LEU A 665 -23.16 -20.23 -8.72
CA LEU A 665 -24.57 -19.93 -8.45
C LEU A 665 -25.29 -21.21 -7.97
N PHE A 666 -24.93 -21.65 -6.77
CA PHE A 666 -25.39 -22.87 -6.13
C PHE A 666 -26.75 -22.69 -5.45
N THR A 667 -27.76 -22.27 -6.20
CA THR A 667 -29.13 -22.11 -5.70
C THR A 667 -30.14 -22.23 -6.84
N ASP A 668 -31.34 -22.68 -6.51
CA ASP A 668 -32.50 -22.67 -7.42
C ASP A 668 -33.36 -21.39 -7.24
N ARG A 669 -32.97 -20.49 -6.33
CA ARG A 669 -33.62 -19.19 -6.08
C ARG A 669 -32.64 -18.01 -6.20
N PRO A 670 -32.05 -17.75 -7.38
CA PRO A 670 -31.16 -16.59 -7.56
C PRO A 670 -31.83 -15.28 -7.14
N GLY A 671 -31.09 -14.43 -6.45
CA GLY A 671 -31.57 -13.15 -5.91
C GLY A 671 -32.18 -13.24 -4.50
N VAL A 672 -32.22 -14.43 -3.88
CA VAL A 672 -32.70 -14.64 -2.51
C VAL A 672 -31.52 -14.96 -1.57
N LEU A 673 -31.40 -14.25 -0.45
CA LEU A 673 -30.25 -14.37 0.46
C LEU A 673 -30.37 -15.60 1.36
N THR A 674 -29.79 -16.71 0.90
CA THR A 674 -29.87 -18.04 1.52
C THR A 674 -28.48 -18.59 1.81
N ASN A 675 -28.39 -19.66 2.60
CA ASN A 675 -27.16 -20.42 2.78
C ASN A 675 -26.98 -21.55 1.75
N ASP A 676 -27.73 -21.52 0.63
CA ASP A 676 -27.71 -22.56 -0.39
C ASP A 676 -26.29 -22.79 -0.95
N PHE A 677 -25.52 -21.70 -1.15
CA PHE A 677 -24.12 -21.79 -1.57
C PHE A 677 -23.30 -22.74 -0.70
N PHE A 678 -23.36 -22.56 0.61
CA PHE A 678 -22.60 -23.39 1.55
C PHE A 678 -23.17 -24.80 1.66
N ARG A 679 -24.51 -24.96 1.65
CA ARG A 679 -25.15 -26.29 1.69
C ARG A 679 -24.73 -27.16 0.49
N VAL A 680 -24.67 -26.58 -0.71
CA VAL A 680 -24.19 -27.27 -1.91
C VAL A 680 -22.68 -27.53 -1.81
N LEU A 681 -21.90 -26.52 -1.43
CA LEU A 681 -20.45 -26.63 -1.29
C LEU A 681 -19.99 -27.73 -0.32
N THR A 682 -20.72 -27.92 0.78
CA THR A 682 -20.41 -28.97 1.76
C THR A 682 -21.13 -30.30 1.49
N SER A 683 -21.99 -30.38 0.47
CA SER A 683 -22.74 -31.60 0.18
C SER A 683 -21.84 -32.72 -0.33
N MET A 684 -22.07 -33.93 0.18
CA MET A 684 -21.40 -35.14 -0.29
C MET A 684 -22.08 -35.76 -1.52
N ASP A 685 -23.24 -35.24 -1.91
CA ASP A 685 -24.02 -35.72 -3.07
C ASP A 685 -23.35 -35.33 -4.39
N TYR A 686 -22.41 -34.39 -4.41
CA TYR A 686 -21.71 -33.96 -5.61
C TYR A 686 -20.28 -34.50 -5.71
N VAL A 687 -19.84 -34.74 -6.94
CA VAL A 687 -18.44 -34.94 -7.32
C VAL A 687 -17.97 -33.69 -8.05
N TRP A 688 -16.89 -33.08 -7.56
CA TRP A 688 -16.27 -31.90 -8.12
C TRP A 688 -15.23 -32.34 -9.15
N GLN A 689 -15.46 -32.06 -10.43
CA GLN A 689 -14.61 -32.53 -11.52
C GLN A 689 -14.10 -31.36 -12.35
N PRO A 690 -12.78 -31.19 -12.53
CA PRO A 690 -12.27 -30.14 -13.40
C PRO A 690 -12.71 -30.41 -14.85
N GLN A 691 -13.04 -29.35 -15.58
CA GLN A 691 -13.43 -29.46 -17.00
C GLN A 691 -12.24 -29.75 -17.92
N ASP A 692 -11.03 -29.36 -17.51
CA ASP A 692 -9.78 -29.62 -18.21
C ASP A 692 -8.58 -29.59 -17.23
N ASP A 693 -7.38 -29.84 -17.76
CA ASP A 693 -6.12 -29.88 -17.00
C ASP A 693 -5.69 -28.52 -16.42
N SER A 694 -6.32 -27.41 -16.83
CA SER A 694 -6.04 -26.09 -16.23
C SER A 694 -6.68 -25.94 -14.85
N GLU A 695 -7.69 -26.76 -14.53
CA GLU A 695 -8.38 -26.77 -13.24
C GLU A 695 -8.92 -25.39 -12.82
N MET A 696 -9.35 -24.60 -13.81
CA MET A 696 -9.93 -23.27 -13.63
C MET A 696 -11.45 -23.30 -13.48
N LEU A 697 -12.10 -24.25 -14.16
CA LEU A 697 -13.54 -24.49 -14.13
C LEU A 697 -13.83 -25.93 -13.73
N TYR A 698 -14.93 -26.11 -13.00
CA TYR A 698 -15.33 -27.39 -12.44
C TYR A 698 -16.82 -27.65 -12.67
N ASP A 699 -17.15 -28.90 -12.97
CA ASP A 699 -18.49 -29.45 -12.96
C ASP A 699 -18.80 -30.07 -11.60
N LEU A 700 -20.01 -29.83 -11.09
CA LEU A 700 -20.56 -30.50 -9.91
C LEU A 700 -21.55 -31.55 -10.39
N ASN A 701 -21.06 -32.78 -10.51
CA ASN A 701 -21.86 -33.91 -10.98
C ASN A 701 -22.57 -34.56 -9.80
N ASP A 702 -23.88 -34.76 -9.91
CA ASP A 702 -24.63 -35.56 -8.93
C ASP A 702 -24.04 -36.97 -8.89
N ARG A 703 -23.73 -37.48 -7.70
CA ARG A 703 -23.05 -38.76 -7.50
C ARG A 703 -23.94 -39.95 -7.87
N GLY A 704 -25.26 -39.80 -7.79
CA GLY A 704 -26.22 -40.85 -8.11
C GLY A 704 -26.51 -40.96 -9.61
N THR A 705 -26.63 -39.81 -10.30
CA THR A 705 -27.00 -39.77 -11.73
C THR A 705 -25.82 -39.54 -12.66
N GLY A 706 -24.74 -38.91 -12.18
CA GLY A 706 -23.63 -38.44 -12.99
C GLY A 706 -23.91 -37.14 -13.75
N GLU A 707 -25.09 -36.54 -13.61
CA GLU A 707 -25.48 -35.32 -14.31
C GLU A 707 -24.86 -34.08 -13.66
N THR A 708 -24.31 -33.17 -14.47
CA THR A 708 -23.80 -31.87 -14.01
C THR A 708 -24.95 -30.99 -13.57
N LYS A 709 -24.99 -30.63 -12.28
CA LYS A 709 -26.03 -29.76 -11.72
C LYS A 709 -25.59 -28.31 -11.62
N TYR A 710 -24.34 -28.07 -11.22
CA TYR A 710 -23.75 -26.75 -11.12
C TYR A 710 -22.37 -26.73 -11.77
N THR A 711 -21.83 -25.53 -11.95
CA THR A 711 -20.44 -25.30 -12.33
C THR A 711 -19.80 -24.31 -11.37
N ALA A 712 -18.48 -24.29 -11.29
CA ALA A 712 -17.74 -23.48 -10.32
C ALA A 712 -16.37 -23.06 -10.84
N THR A 713 -15.84 -21.99 -10.27
CA THR A 713 -14.45 -21.56 -10.42
C THR A 713 -13.64 -21.94 -9.18
N ARG A 714 -12.32 -21.75 -9.25
CA ARG A 714 -11.44 -21.88 -8.07
C ARG A 714 -11.83 -20.96 -6.91
N CYS A 715 -12.31 -19.74 -7.21
CA CYS A 715 -12.77 -18.77 -6.22
C CYS A 715 -14.04 -19.22 -5.48
N ASP A 716 -14.84 -20.11 -6.07
CA ASP A 716 -15.98 -20.74 -5.41
C ASP A 716 -15.52 -21.90 -4.53
N LEU A 717 -14.65 -22.77 -5.07
CA LEU A 717 -14.26 -24.02 -4.42
C LEU A 717 -13.28 -23.83 -3.27
N VAL A 718 -12.57 -22.70 -3.21
CA VAL A 718 -11.59 -22.41 -2.16
C VAL A 718 -12.21 -22.51 -0.76
N PHE A 719 -13.48 -22.11 -0.60
CA PHE A 719 -14.21 -22.20 0.67
C PHE A 719 -14.55 -23.65 1.06
N GLY A 720 -14.57 -24.58 0.11
CA GLY A 720 -14.77 -26.01 0.36
C GLY A 720 -13.46 -26.78 0.55
N ALA A 721 -12.34 -26.22 0.10
CA ALA A 721 -11.04 -26.89 0.05
C ALA A 721 -10.04 -26.41 1.13
N ASN A 722 -9.93 -25.09 1.36
CA ASN A 722 -9.06 -24.56 2.41
C ASN A 722 -9.62 -24.89 3.79
N ALA A 723 -8.82 -25.53 4.65
CA ALA A 723 -9.30 -26.05 5.93
C ALA A 723 -9.82 -24.98 6.92
N GLN A 724 -9.33 -23.73 6.84
CA GLN A 724 -9.83 -22.64 7.69
C GLN A 724 -11.15 -22.09 7.15
N LEU A 725 -11.21 -21.82 5.84
CA LEU A 725 -12.44 -21.32 5.20
C LEU A 725 -13.57 -22.37 5.25
N ARG A 726 -13.23 -23.64 5.10
CA ARG A 726 -14.20 -24.74 5.17
C ARG A 726 -14.91 -24.82 6.51
N GLN A 727 -14.20 -24.59 7.61
CA GLN A 727 -14.83 -24.55 8.94
C GLN A 727 -15.85 -23.42 9.05
N VAL A 728 -15.57 -22.25 8.46
CA VAL A 728 -16.53 -21.15 8.39
C VAL A 728 -17.72 -21.52 7.48
N ALA A 729 -17.46 -22.12 6.32
CA ALA A 729 -18.49 -22.58 5.41
C ALA A 729 -19.44 -23.61 6.07
N GLU A 730 -18.91 -24.54 6.87
CA GLU A 730 -19.70 -25.53 7.61
C GLU A 730 -20.61 -24.88 8.67
N VAL A 731 -20.19 -23.77 9.29
CA VAL A 731 -21.05 -22.99 10.20
C VAL A 731 -22.25 -22.38 9.46
N TYR A 732 -22.04 -21.84 8.25
CA TYR A 732 -23.14 -21.30 7.47
C TYR A 732 -24.00 -22.39 6.79
N ALA A 733 -23.42 -23.55 6.44
CA ALA A 733 -24.13 -24.67 5.82
C ALA A 733 -25.05 -25.43 6.80
N ALA A 734 -24.79 -25.35 8.11
CA ALA A 734 -25.59 -26.01 9.13
C ALA A 734 -27.07 -25.58 9.08
N ASP A 735 -27.96 -26.42 9.64
CA ASP A 735 -29.40 -26.13 9.64
C ASP A 735 -29.77 -24.88 10.44
N ASP A 736 -28.95 -24.47 11.41
CA ASP A 736 -29.06 -23.20 12.14
C ASP A 736 -28.20 -22.06 11.52
N GLY A 737 -27.52 -22.34 10.41
CA GLY A 737 -26.58 -21.43 9.75
C GLY A 737 -27.24 -20.36 8.88
N HIS A 738 -28.49 -20.54 8.43
CA HIS A 738 -29.15 -19.60 7.51
C HIS A 738 -29.36 -18.22 8.14
N ALA A 739 -29.96 -18.15 9.33
CA ALA A 739 -30.17 -16.88 10.03
C ALA A 739 -28.85 -16.19 10.37
N ARG A 740 -27.85 -16.97 10.80
CA ARG A 740 -26.50 -16.48 11.04
C ARG A 740 -25.89 -15.85 9.79
N LEU A 741 -25.93 -16.55 8.65
CA LEU A 741 -25.42 -16.04 7.39
C LEU A 741 -26.09 -14.72 7.00
N VAL A 742 -27.42 -14.60 7.12
CA VAL A 742 -28.12 -13.36 6.77
C VAL A 742 -27.63 -12.21 7.64
N HIS A 743 -27.51 -12.40 8.95
CA HIS A 743 -27.01 -11.36 9.85
C HIS A 743 -25.54 -11.00 9.59
N ASP A 744 -24.69 -11.99 9.41
CA ASP A 744 -23.26 -11.78 9.18
C ASP A 744 -23.02 -11.15 7.79
N PHE A 745 -23.80 -11.52 6.77
CA PHE A 745 -23.81 -10.88 5.46
C PHE A 745 -24.23 -9.41 5.55
N VAL A 746 -25.29 -9.08 6.30
CA VAL A 746 -25.72 -7.70 6.50
C VAL A 746 -24.65 -6.88 7.22
N ALA A 747 -23.99 -7.45 8.23
CA ALA A 747 -22.91 -6.79 8.97
C ALA A 747 -21.72 -6.47 8.05
N VAL A 748 -21.22 -7.45 7.29
CA VAL A 748 -20.09 -7.23 6.37
C VAL A 748 -20.48 -6.36 5.17
N TRP A 749 -21.71 -6.44 4.67
CA TRP A 749 -22.22 -5.52 3.65
C TRP A 749 -22.16 -4.08 4.15
N HIS A 750 -22.67 -3.83 5.36
CA HIS A 750 -22.61 -2.51 5.98
C HIS A 750 -21.16 -2.02 6.17
N LYS A 751 -20.26 -2.91 6.62
CA LYS A 751 -18.82 -2.61 6.74
C LYS A 751 -18.22 -2.15 5.42
N VAL A 752 -18.40 -2.90 4.33
CA VAL A 752 -17.85 -2.53 3.02
C VAL A 752 -18.41 -1.19 2.54
N MET A 753 -19.71 -0.93 2.74
CA MET A 753 -20.31 0.35 2.38
C MET A 753 -19.77 1.53 3.21
N MET A 754 -19.13 1.28 4.36
CA MET A 754 -18.60 2.31 5.27
C MET A 754 -17.08 2.50 5.19
N LEU A 755 -16.35 1.72 4.38
CA LEU A 755 -14.89 1.72 4.33
C LEU A 755 -14.27 3.10 4.04
N ASP A 756 -14.89 3.91 3.18
CA ASP A 756 -14.44 5.24 2.76
C ASP A 756 -15.08 6.41 3.52
N ARG A 757 -15.92 6.11 4.53
CA ARG A 757 -16.70 7.11 5.26
C ARG A 757 -15.92 7.82 6.37
N PHE A 758 -14.77 8.36 6.01
CA PHE A 758 -13.90 9.13 6.91
C PHE A 758 -14.57 10.42 7.41
N ASP A 759 -15.54 10.95 6.66
CA ASP A 759 -16.37 12.11 7.00
C ASP A 759 -17.29 11.88 8.22
N VAL A 760 -17.65 10.61 8.50
CA VAL A 760 -18.46 10.21 9.66
C VAL A 760 -17.70 9.23 10.56
N LYS A 761 -16.49 9.62 10.95
CA LYS A 761 -15.50 8.84 11.71
C LYS A 761 -16.12 7.99 12.84
N ALA A 762 -16.95 8.59 13.70
CA ALA A 762 -17.53 7.86 14.83
C ALA A 762 -18.43 6.68 14.41
N GLU A 763 -19.20 6.81 13.32
CA GLU A 763 -20.01 5.70 12.81
C GLU A 763 -19.14 4.68 12.09
N ARG A 764 -18.15 5.13 11.32
CA ARG A 764 -17.18 4.24 10.67
C ARG A 764 -16.41 3.39 11.69
N ASP A 765 -15.88 4.00 12.75
CA ASP A 765 -15.06 3.32 13.76
C ASP A 765 -15.87 2.27 14.54
N LYS A 766 -17.16 2.51 14.80
CA LYS A 766 -18.07 1.50 15.38
C LYS A 766 -18.16 0.27 14.48
N VAL A 767 -18.38 0.46 13.18
CA VAL A 767 -18.52 -0.66 12.23
C VAL A 767 -17.20 -1.41 12.07
N MET A 768 -16.07 -0.71 12.07
CA MET A 768 -14.73 -1.30 11.93
C MET A 768 -14.23 -2.03 13.20
N SER A 769 -14.89 -1.84 14.35
CA SER A 769 -14.54 -2.48 15.63
C SER A 769 -15.48 -3.62 16.04
N ILE A 770 -16.65 -3.74 15.40
CA ILE A 770 -17.65 -4.78 15.68
C ILE A 770 -17.29 -6.14 15.03
N CYS A 771 -16.24 -6.19 14.21
CA CYS A 771 -15.87 -7.36 13.42
C CYS A 771 -14.49 -7.91 13.78
#